data_AF-A0A1M3D5S8-F1
#
_entry.id   AF-A0A1M3D5S8-F1
#
_cell.length_a   1.000
_cell.length_b   1.000
_cell.length_c   1.000
_cell.angle_alpha   90.00
_cell.angle_beta   90.00
_cell.angle_gamma   90.00
#
_symmetry.space_group_name_H-M   'P 1'
#
loop_
_entity.id
_entity.type
_entity.pdbx_description
1 polymer ?
#
loop_
_entity_poly.entity_id
_entity_poly.type
_entity_poly.pdbx_seq_one_letter_code
_entity_poly.pdbx_strand_id
1 'polypeptide(L)'
;MKFLRFYLILSFLAIISQSITASNSWIRINQAGYLPKDIKVAVFISLEDKSSPLFEVRDAVTDKIVYQGAGKKSDAVSWGMKNAYRFDFSKIVNEGGYYIVSNGTKSPNFKIAADAYEGLSDFLLEYMRQQRCGDNPYTGELCHQHDGYIVGHPTRDGEKIDVRGGWHDATDYLQYTTTSATTLYHLMFSWEQQKDKSVFKDLYDARGRRGSNGIPDILDEIRWGLDWLDRMNPEDKVMFNQIADDRDHAGFRLPQNDKVDYGWGPGTGRPVYFVSGMPQSLGKHFNRTTGVSSTAGKFSSTFALASEILKESDPEYAAKLRDKAIKAFAFAEEFPGNTQTACVKSPYFYEEDTWVDDVELAAATFYKYTGEENWRKRADYWGQLEPVTPWMELGRGRHYQFYPFINLGHYYLATSSDKVTRDKYIGFMRDGLEHLRKRAADDPFIYGIPFLWCSNNLVSAAITQARLYREASGDDTYLEMEMALRDWLFGTNPWGTSMIVGFPEGGDYPDSPHSSYTVHNGDLTYGGLVDGPIERMLFMERAGKSLTKPDLYAPFNNGKAVYHDDIGDYASNEPTMDGTAGLSFYFAKMETDGKEQAVEISNNQANVKKDDFGAIVRVNPEKKIIYLAFTADSMFQGGEKILKTLASNKIKGSFFLTGNFLRMPDQKSTISKIISQGHYVGGHSDKHLLYAPWDRRAVSLVSGDSLRNDIINNLVELQKFGIDPSQAVWFMPPYEWYNKESVYTASTLGLKTVNYTPGTATPADYTYPGMTNYKSSDELIAKLFDFEKSKGLNGAVILIHPGVDDRRPDKLYDRLDGIIKRLKKMGYSFDRL
;
A
#
# COMPACT_ATOMS: atom_id res chain seq x y z
N MET A 1 -66.23 -23.69 -16.45
CA MET A 1 -65.23 -22.64 -16.15
C MET A 1 -65.23 -22.34 -14.64
N LYS A 2 -64.34 -22.96 -13.84
CA LYS A 2 -63.91 -22.47 -12.51
C LYS A 2 -62.94 -23.39 -11.72
N PHE A 3 -62.52 -24.54 -12.27
CA PHE A 3 -61.62 -25.46 -11.55
C PHE A 3 -60.26 -25.77 -12.23
N LEU A 4 -59.95 -25.16 -13.37
CA LEU A 4 -58.71 -25.44 -14.11
C LEU A 4 -57.68 -24.28 -14.10
N ARG A 5 -57.91 -23.23 -13.29
CA ARG A 5 -57.01 -22.06 -13.21
C ARG A 5 -56.22 -21.93 -11.91
N PHE A 6 -56.43 -22.84 -10.94
CA PHE A 6 -55.76 -22.76 -9.62
C PHE A 6 -54.49 -23.62 -9.52
N TYR A 7 -54.33 -24.64 -10.38
CA TYR A 7 -53.15 -25.53 -10.33
C TYR A 7 -51.96 -25.06 -11.16
N LEU A 8 -52.14 -24.13 -12.11
CA LEU A 8 -51.03 -23.58 -12.91
C LEU A 8 -50.32 -22.38 -12.27
N ILE A 9 -50.85 -21.83 -11.17
CA ILE A 9 -50.22 -20.71 -10.44
C ILE A 9 -49.40 -21.22 -9.24
N LEU A 10 -49.68 -22.42 -8.72
CA LEU A 10 -48.87 -23.03 -7.64
C LEU A 10 -47.63 -23.80 -8.14
N SER A 11 -47.56 -24.18 -9.42
CA SER A 11 -46.34 -24.81 -9.99
C SER A 11 -45.31 -23.80 -10.50
N PHE A 12 -45.68 -22.53 -10.67
CA PHE A 12 -44.78 -21.45 -11.10
C PHE A 12 -44.17 -20.65 -9.93
N LEU A 13 -44.64 -20.89 -8.69
CA LEU A 13 -44.14 -20.26 -7.47
C LEU A 13 -43.20 -21.16 -6.64
N ALA A 14 -42.88 -22.37 -7.11
CA ALA A 14 -42.03 -23.34 -6.41
C ALA A 14 -40.62 -23.52 -7.03
N ILE A 15 -40.24 -22.71 -8.03
CA ILE A 15 -38.92 -22.81 -8.72
C ILE A 15 -38.09 -21.51 -8.62
N ILE A 16 -38.42 -20.61 -7.68
CA ILE A 16 -37.51 -19.49 -7.33
C ILE A 16 -37.45 -19.36 -5.81
N SER A 17 -37.05 -20.46 -5.17
CA SER A 17 -36.33 -20.40 -3.90
C SER A 17 -34.93 -20.94 -4.19
N GLN A 18 -34.12 -20.17 -4.93
CA GLN A 18 -32.69 -20.24 -4.69
C GLN A 18 -32.51 -19.72 -3.27
N SER A 19 -32.60 -20.63 -2.30
CA SER A 19 -31.99 -20.40 -1.01
C SER A 19 -30.56 -20.02 -1.33
N ILE A 20 -30.21 -18.76 -1.11
CA ILE A 20 -28.82 -18.33 -1.02
C ILE A 20 -28.30 -19.05 0.21
N THR A 21 -27.88 -20.31 0.03
CA THR A 21 -27.09 -21.01 1.03
C THR A 21 -25.82 -20.21 1.14
N ALA A 22 -25.59 -19.61 2.30
CA ALA A 22 -24.32 -18.95 2.60
C ALA A 22 -23.19 -19.90 2.20
N SER A 23 -22.20 -19.36 1.47
CA SER A 23 -20.99 -20.15 1.16
C SER A 23 -20.38 -20.58 2.47
N ASN A 24 -20.16 -21.88 2.66
CA ASN A 24 -19.53 -22.45 3.86
C ASN A 24 -18.04 -22.72 3.65
N SER A 25 -17.50 -22.23 2.54
CA SER A 25 -16.14 -22.47 2.07
C SER A 25 -15.61 -21.19 1.43
N TRP A 26 -14.33 -20.87 1.67
CA TRP A 26 -13.68 -19.64 1.19
C TRP A 26 -12.25 -19.94 0.76
N ILE A 27 -11.77 -19.20 -0.24
CA ILE A 27 -10.37 -19.24 -0.69
C ILE A 27 -9.79 -17.83 -0.51
N ARG A 28 -8.78 -17.72 0.34
CA ARG A 28 -8.07 -16.49 0.71
C ARG A 28 -6.83 -16.33 -0.14
N ILE A 29 -6.66 -15.15 -0.72
CA ILE A 29 -5.59 -14.81 -1.66
C ILE A 29 -4.98 -13.46 -1.28
N ASN A 30 -3.79 -13.18 -1.79
CA ASN A 30 -3.20 -11.85 -1.75
C ASN A 30 -3.86 -10.98 -2.82
N GLN A 31 -4.67 -10.00 -2.41
CA GLN A 31 -5.41 -9.12 -3.30
C GLN A 31 -4.51 -8.13 -4.05
N ALA A 32 -3.36 -7.75 -3.49
CA ALA A 32 -2.37 -6.92 -4.19
C ALA A 32 -1.77 -7.66 -5.40
N GLY A 33 -1.67 -8.99 -5.28
CA GLY A 33 -1.14 -9.89 -6.30
C GLY A 33 0.15 -10.57 -5.84
N TYR A 34 0.84 -11.22 -6.78
CA TYR A 34 2.07 -11.96 -6.51
C TYR A 34 3.15 -11.56 -7.53
N LEU A 35 4.42 -11.45 -7.12
CA LEU A 35 5.49 -11.34 -8.11
C LEU A 35 5.66 -12.68 -8.85
N PRO A 36 6.10 -12.66 -10.12
CA PRO A 36 6.26 -13.86 -10.94
C PRO A 36 7.06 -15.02 -10.31
N LYS A 37 8.14 -14.74 -9.57
CA LYS A 37 9.04 -15.77 -9.01
C LYS A 37 8.88 -16.02 -7.51
N ASP A 38 7.94 -15.35 -6.85
CA ASP A 38 7.66 -15.57 -5.43
C ASP A 38 7.10 -16.98 -5.13
N ILE A 39 7.15 -17.38 -3.86
CA ILE A 39 6.23 -18.40 -3.36
C ILE A 39 4.81 -17.81 -3.34
N LYS A 40 3.85 -18.53 -3.92
CA LYS A 40 2.45 -18.08 -4.07
C LYS A 40 1.52 -19.11 -3.48
N VAL A 41 0.83 -18.72 -2.42
CA VAL A 41 -0.08 -19.61 -1.68
C VAL A 41 -1.44 -18.93 -1.51
N ALA A 42 -2.49 -19.71 -1.72
CA ALA A 42 -3.84 -19.39 -1.29
C ALA A 42 -4.25 -20.31 -0.15
N VAL A 43 -5.15 -19.85 0.71
CA VAL A 43 -5.63 -20.63 1.85
C VAL A 43 -7.12 -20.91 1.70
N PHE A 44 -7.48 -22.18 1.57
CA PHE A 44 -8.87 -22.62 1.66
C PHE A 44 -9.24 -22.84 3.12
N ILE A 45 -10.41 -22.36 3.53
CA ILE A 45 -11.04 -22.62 4.83
C ILE A 45 -12.51 -23.00 4.63
N SER A 46 -13.03 -23.89 5.46
CA SER A 46 -14.41 -24.37 5.32
C SER A 46 -15.02 -24.84 6.64
N LEU A 47 -16.34 -24.63 6.77
CA LEU A 47 -17.20 -25.17 7.82
C LEU A 47 -17.79 -26.55 7.46
N GLU A 48 -17.51 -27.06 6.25
CA GLU A 48 -17.98 -28.36 5.80
C GLU A 48 -17.14 -29.50 6.41
N ASP A 49 -17.79 -30.63 6.73
CA ASP A 49 -17.10 -31.79 7.31
C ASP A 49 -16.17 -32.51 6.32
N LYS A 50 -16.51 -32.47 5.03
CA LYS A 50 -15.76 -33.12 3.96
C LYS A 50 -15.36 -32.09 2.92
N SER A 51 -14.08 -32.10 2.58
CA SER A 51 -13.51 -31.29 1.52
C SER A 51 -12.41 -32.05 0.79
N SER A 52 -12.25 -31.77 -0.49
CA SER A 52 -11.15 -32.24 -1.33
C SER A 52 -9.94 -31.30 -1.21
N PRO A 53 -8.70 -31.80 -1.16
CA PRO A 53 -7.52 -30.96 -1.24
C PRO A 53 -7.26 -30.46 -2.68
N LEU A 54 -7.97 -30.97 -3.68
CA LEU A 54 -7.71 -30.63 -5.08
C LEU A 54 -8.15 -29.19 -5.38
N PHE A 55 -7.32 -28.49 -6.14
CA PHE A 55 -7.62 -27.14 -6.62
C PHE A 55 -7.12 -26.93 -8.05
N GLU A 56 -7.73 -25.96 -8.71
CA GLU A 56 -7.36 -25.53 -10.05
C GLU A 56 -7.11 -24.03 -10.03
N VAL A 57 -6.01 -23.60 -10.65
CA VAL A 57 -5.83 -22.19 -11.01
C VAL A 57 -6.29 -22.04 -12.45
N ARG A 58 -7.14 -21.04 -12.69
CA ARG A 58 -7.74 -20.76 -13.99
C ARG A 58 -7.40 -19.34 -14.41
N ASP A 59 -7.19 -19.19 -15.71
CA ASP A 59 -7.07 -17.89 -16.35
C ASP A 59 -8.38 -17.11 -16.21
N ALA A 60 -8.29 -15.86 -15.77
CA ALA A 60 -9.46 -15.09 -15.36
C ALA A 60 -10.34 -14.61 -16.52
N VAL A 61 -9.83 -14.65 -17.75
CA VAL A 61 -10.56 -14.24 -18.96
C VAL A 61 -11.10 -15.45 -19.72
N THR A 62 -10.26 -16.43 -19.96
CA THR A 62 -10.55 -17.58 -20.85
C THR A 62 -11.14 -18.78 -20.14
N ASP A 63 -11.18 -18.76 -18.80
CA ASP A 63 -11.63 -19.86 -17.94
C ASP A 63 -10.77 -21.14 -18.01
N LYS A 64 -9.69 -21.10 -18.81
CA LYS A 64 -8.81 -22.26 -19.02
C LYS A 64 -8.05 -22.57 -17.74
N ILE A 65 -7.99 -23.86 -17.42
CA ILE A 65 -7.12 -24.36 -16.34
C ILE A 65 -5.67 -24.15 -16.75
N VAL A 66 -4.93 -23.36 -15.97
CA VAL A 66 -3.50 -23.12 -16.14
C VAL A 66 -2.64 -23.99 -15.23
N TYR A 67 -3.21 -24.44 -14.11
CA TYR A 67 -2.55 -25.33 -13.16
C TYR A 67 -3.59 -26.16 -12.38
N GLN A 68 -3.22 -27.38 -12.03
CA GLN A 68 -3.96 -28.21 -11.08
C GLN A 68 -3.00 -28.71 -10.01
N GLY A 69 -3.46 -28.73 -8.77
CA GLY A 69 -2.66 -29.14 -7.62
C GLY A 69 -3.50 -29.79 -6.53
N ALA A 70 -2.80 -30.32 -5.52
CA ALA A 70 -3.38 -30.77 -4.27
C ALA A 70 -2.80 -29.94 -3.13
N GLY A 71 -3.68 -29.34 -2.33
CA GLY A 71 -3.30 -28.54 -1.18
C GLY A 71 -2.77 -29.37 -0.03
N LYS A 72 -1.87 -28.77 0.75
CA LYS A 72 -1.40 -29.31 2.02
C LYS A 72 -2.47 -29.05 3.08
N LYS A 73 -2.96 -30.10 3.75
CA LYS A 73 -3.90 -29.96 4.87
C LYS A 73 -3.22 -29.26 6.05
N SER A 74 -3.96 -28.38 6.72
CA SER A 74 -3.52 -27.58 7.86
C SER A 74 -4.57 -27.61 8.99
N ASP A 75 -4.20 -27.14 10.19
CA ASP A 75 -5.13 -27.05 11.32
C ASP A 75 -6.18 -25.94 11.10
N ALA A 76 -7.42 -26.34 10.93
CA ALA A 76 -8.54 -25.42 10.77
C ALA A 76 -9.20 -25.06 12.12
N VAL A 77 -9.00 -25.88 13.15
CA VAL A 77 -9.80 -25.85 14.38
C VAL A 77 -9.52 -24.59 15.17
N SER A 78 -8.24 -24.18 15.25
CA SER A 78 -7.85 -22.94 15.91
C SER A 78 -8.46 -21.67 15.29
N TRP A 79 -8.99 -21.78 14.06
CA TRP A 79 -9.68 -20.71 13.35
C TRP A 79 -11.22 -20.87 13.34
N GLY A 80 -11.78 -21.79 14.13
CA GLY A 80 -13.22 -22.07 14.14
C GLY A 80 -13.72 -22.74 12.87
N MET A 81 -12.82 -23.33 12.08
CA MET A 81 -13.10 -23.98 10.81
C MET A 81 -12.96 -25.50 10.94
N LYS A 82 -13.62 -26.26 10.06
CA LYS A 82 -13.53 -27.73 10.04
C LYS A 82 -12.43 -28.25 9.14
N ASN A 83 -12.16 -27.57 8.03
CA ASN A 83 -11.12 -27.94 7.08
C ASN A 83 -10.35 -26.72 6.58
N ALA A 84 -9.04 -26.90 6.38
CA ALA A 84 -8.18 -25.90 5.78
C ALA A 84 -7.09 -26.55 4.92
N TYR A 85 -6.75 -25.91 3.79
CA TYR A 85 -5.66 -26.32 2.92
C TYR A 85 -4.85 -25.12 2.43
N ARG A 86 -3.53 -25.28 2.34
CA ARG A 86 -2.63 -24.37 1.65
C ARG A 86 -2.45 -24.82 0.20
N PHE A 87 -2.84 -23.97 -0.75
CA PHE A 87 -2.75 -24.20 -2.19
C PHE A 87 -1.53 -23.48 -2.75
N ASP A 88 -0.44 -24.22 -2.98
CA ASP A 88 0.79 -23.70 -3.59
C ASP A 88 0.71 -23.77 -5.12
N PHE A 89 0.76 -22.60 -5.76
CA PHE A 89 0.78 -22.42 -7.21
C PHE A 89 2.00 -21.63 -7.69
N SER A 90 3.10 -21.67 -6.94
CA SER A 90 4.35 -20.96 -7.23
C SER A 90 4.97 -21.32 -8.59
N LYS A 91 4.58 -22.47 -9.17
CA LYS A 91 5.00 -22.89 -10.52
C LYS A 91 4.50 -21.97 -11.64
N ILE A 92 3.47 -21.17 -11.39
CA ILE A 92 2.97 -20.20 -12.36
C ILE A 92 3.82 -18.94 -12.27
N VAL A 93 4.66 -18.73 -13.29
CA VAL A 93 5.53 -17.54 -13.39
C VAL A 93 5.07 -16.55 -14.45
N ASN A 94 4.11 -16.93 -15.29
CA ASN A 94 3.59 -16.04 -16.33
C ASN A 94 2.79 -14.92 -15.68
N GLU A 95 3.01 -13.69 -16.16
CA GLU A 95 2.14 -12.58 -15.78
C GLU A 95 0.73 -12.79 -16.33
N GLY A 96 -0.28 -12.37 -15.57
CA GLY A 96 -1.67 -12.51 -15.96
C GLY A 96 -2.65 -12.38 -14.79
N GLY A 97 -3.93 -12.47 -15.13
CA GLY A 97 -5.03 -12.52 -14.17
C GLY A 97 -5.53 -13.94 -13.98
N TYR A 98 -5.74 -14.33 -12.72
CA TYR A 98 -6.09 -15.70 -12.35
C TYR A 98 -7.15 -15.73 -11.26
N TYR A 99 -7.75 -16.90 -11.08
CA TYR A 99 -8.54 -17.23 -9.90
C TYR A 99 -8.42 -18.73 -9.59
N ILE A 100 -8.79 -19.13 -8.38
CA ILE A 100 -8.71 -20.52 -7.91
C ILE A 100 -10.11 -21.10 -7.72
N VAL A 101 -10.27 -22.37 -8.10
CA VAL A 101 -11.47 -23.17 -7.82
C VAL A 101 -11.12 -24.38 -6.97
N SER A 102 -11.89 -24.61 -5.91
CA SER A 102 -11.83 -25.83 -5.12
C SER A 102 -13.15 -26.03 -4.38
N ASN A 103 -13.65 -27.27 -4.29
CA ASN A 103 -14.89 -27.60 -3.56
C ASN A 103 -16.10 -26.71 -3.94
N GLY A 104 -16.27 -26.41 -5.22
CA GLY A 104 -17.36 -25.52 -5.70
C GLY A 104 -17.20 -24.04 -5.31
N THR A 105 -16.13 -23.68 -4.61
CA THR A 105 -15.79 -22.31 -4.21
C THR A 105 -14.84 -21.70 -5.23
N LYS A 106 -15.05 -20.42 -5.55
CA LYS A 106 -14.19 -19.60 -6.41
C LYS A 106 -13.53 -18.51 -5.55
N SER A 107 -12.22 -18.31 -5.68
CA SER A 107 -11.55 -17.15 -5.06
C SER A 107 -11.93 -15.84 -5.76
N PRO A 108 -11.69 -14.68 -5.14
CA PRO A 108 -11.52 -13.43 -5.89
C PRO A 108 -10.47 -13.60 -6.98
N ASN A 109 -10.57 -12.78 -8.03
CA ASN A 109 -9.50 -12.72 -9.03
C ASN A 109 -8.27 -12.02 -8.43
N PHE A 110 -7.09 -12.45 -8.87
CA PHE A 110 -5.81 -11.87 -8.47
C PHE A 110 -4.88 -11.79 -9.68
N LYS A 111 -3.81 -10.98 -9.56
CA LYS A 111 -2.79 -10.86 -10.59
C LYS A 111 -1.48 -11.53 -10.18
N ILE A 112 -0.78 -12.10 -11.15
CA ILE A 112 0.67 -12.34 -11.07
C ILE A 112 1.30 -11.27 -11.95
N ALA A 113 2.10 -10.38 -11.37
CA ALA A 113 2.66 -9.23 -12.07
C ALA A 113 3.91 -8.73 -11.36
N ALA A 114 4.92 -8.35 -12.13
CA ALA A 114 6.14 -7.73 -11.61
C ALA A 114 5.90 -6.36 -10.95
N ASP A 115 4.79 -5.69 -11.30
CA ASP A 115 4.38 -4.40 -10.72
C ASP A 115 3.35 -4.54 -9.58
N ALA A 116 3.19 -5.74 -8.99
CA ALA A 116 2.18 -5.99 -7.96
C ALA A 116 2.30 -5.08 -6.72
N TYR A 117 3.53 -4.64 -6.40
CA TYR A 117 3.84 -3.81 -5.22
C TYR A 117 4.41 -2.44 -5.59
N GLU A 118 4.33 -2.03 -6.86
CA GLU A 118 4.84 -0.74 -7.33
C GLU A 118 4.18 0.44 -6.60
N GLY A 119 4.98 1.36 -6.06
CA GLY A 119 4.54 2.59 -5.41
C GLY A 119 3.98 2.40 -4.00
N LEU A 120 3.99 1.17 -3.46
CA LEU A 120 3.35 0.90 -2.18
C LEU A 120 4.08 1.57 -1.01
N SER A 121 5.41 1.69 -1.06
CA SER A 121 6.17 2.44 -0.04
C SER A 121 5.77 3.92 0.02
N ASP A 122 5.60 4.57 -1.13
CA ASP A 122 5.15 5.97 -1.21
C ASP A 122 3.68 6.13 -0.78
N PHE A 123 2.84 5.13 -1.04
CA PHE A 123 1.45 5.12 -0.59
C PHE A 123 1.34 5.14 0.94
N LEU A 124 2.24 4.45 1.66
CA LEU A 124 2.27 4.51 3.14
C LEU A 124 2.57 5.92 3.66
N LEU A 125 3.33 6.71 2.90
CA LEU A 125 3.59 8.09 3.29
C LEU A 125 2.30 8.92 3.27
N GLU A 126 1.27 8.56 2.48
CA GLU A 126 -0.02 9.28 2.51
C GLU A 126 -0.59 9.32 3.92
N TYR A 127 -0.48 8.25 4.68
CA TYR A 127 -0.87 8.21 6.08
C TYR A 127 0.03 9.11 6.95
N MET A 128 1.35 9.02 6.78
CA MET A 128 2.31 9.86 7.50
C MET A 128 2.00 11.36 7.35
N ARG A 129 1.66 11.82 6.14
CA ARG A 129 1.27 13.21 5.87
C ARG A 129 -0.02 13.61 6.58
N GLN A 130 -1.00 12.71 6.64
CA GLN A 130 -2.26 12.95 7.36
C GLN A 130 -2.04 13.15 8.86
N GLN A 131 -1.00 12.52 9.40
CA GLN A 131 -0.64 12.62 10.81
C GLN A 131 0.27 13.78 11.15
N ARG A 132 0.72 14.61 10.20
CA ARG A 132 1.56 15.77 10.53
C ARG A 132 0.85 16.73 11.50
N CYS A 133 1.54 17.09 12.58
CA CYS A 133 1.11 18.05 13.60
C CYS A 133 1.80 19.40 13.40
N GLY A 134 1.14 20.52 13.70
CA GLY A 134 1.67 21.86 13.45
C GLY A 134 1.19 22.45 12.12
N ASP A 135 1.73 21.98 10.99
CA ASP A 135 1.22 22.27 9.64
C ASP A 135 0.70 20.97 9.01
N ASN A 136 -0.62 20.78 9.00
CA ASN A 136 -1.23 19.54 8.53
C ASN A 136 -1.60 19.67 7.04
N PRO A 137 -0.91 18.96 6.11
CA PRO A 137 -1.16 19.09 4.68
C PRO A 137 -2.47 18.47 4.22
N TYR A 138 -3.02 17.53 5.00
CA TYR A 138 -4.27 16.85 4.66
C TYR A 138 -5.48 17.75 4.90
N THR A 139 -5.57 18.39 6.07
CA THR A 139 -6.64 19.37 6.36
C THR A 139 -6.36 20.73 5.72
N GLY A 140 -5.10 21.04 5.43
CA GLY A 140 -4.66 22.36 4.96
C GLY A 140 -4.59 23.42 6.07
N GLU A 141 -4.78 23.00 7.32
CA GLU A 141 -4.89 23.87 8.50
C GLU A 141 -3.70 23.70 9.44
N LEU A 142 -3.51 24.70 10.32
CA LEU A 142 -2.57 24.61 11.43
C LEU A 142 -3.25 23.97 12.65
N CYS A 143 -2.53 23.10 13.35
CA CYS A 143 -2.99 22.49 14.61
C CYS A 143 -1.93 22.64 15.71
N HIS A 144 -2.35 22.52 16.97
CA HIS A 144 -1.48 22.46 18.16
C HIS A 144 -0.38 23.54 18.23
N GLN A 145 -0.68 24.76 17.75
CA GLN A 145 0.30 25.87 17.67
C GLN A 145 0.79 26.38 19.03
N HIS A 146 0.18 25.92 20.11
CA HIS A 146 0.52 26.30 21.47
C HIS A 146 1.27 25.20 22.22
N ASP A 147 1.84 24.21 21.55
CA ASP A 147 2.76 23.30 22.22
C ASP A 147 4.02 24.03 22.67
N GLY A 148 4.50 23.82 23.90
CA GLY A 148 4.02 22.99 25.00
C GLY A 148 4.55 23.53 26.33
N TYR A 149 4.32 22.83 27.43
CA TYR A 149 4.81 23.20 28.77
C TYR A 149 5.52 22.01 29.41
N ILE A 150 6.76 22.20 29.84
CA ILE A 150 7.58 21.15 30.43
C ILE A 150 6.94 20.63 31.71
N VAL A 151 6.89 19.31 31.88
CA VAL A 151 6.48 18.68 33.13
C VAL A 151 7.49 17.63 33.59
N GLY A 152 7.68 17.51 34.90
CA GLY A 152 8.57 16.52 35.52
C GLY A 152 10.06 16.89 35.52
N HIS A 153 10.44 18.06 34.97
CA HIS A 153 11.82 18.54 35.02
C HIS A 153 12.15 19.13 36.40
N PRO A 154 13.31 18.82 37.03
CA PRO A 154 13.63 19.25 38.39
C PRO A 154 13.57 20.76 38.65
N THR A 155 13.90 21.58 37.65
CA THR A 155 14.02 23.05 37.77
C THR A 155 13.27 23.85 36.71
N ARG A 156 12.62 23.18 35.76
CA ARG A 156 11.98 23.82 34.57
C ARG A 156 10.51 23.41 34.43
N ASP A 157 9.94 22.81 35.45
CA ASP A 157 8.53 22.45 35.49
C ASP A 157 7.64 23.68 35.26
N GLY A 158 6.68 23.58 34.33
CA GLY A 158 5.82 24.67 33.89
C GLY A 158 6.44 25.66 32.89
N GLU A 159 7.71 25.50 32.52
CA GLU A 159 8.36 26.36 31.51
C GLU A 159 7.76 26.12 30.11
N LYS A 160 7.54 27.20 29.36
CA LYS A 160 7.10 27.14 27.96
C LYS A 160 8.25 26.67 27.06
N ILE A 161 7.99 25.70 26.18
CA ILE A 161 8.94 25.20 25.19
C ILE A 161 8.27 25.04 23.82
N ASP A 162 8.96 25.30 22.71
CA ASP A 162 8.45 25.04 21.37
C ASP A 162 8.85 23.63 20.90
N VAL A 163 7.87 22.73 20.88
CA VAL A 163 8.00 21.34 20.41
C VAL A 163 7.02 21.01 19.27
N ARG A 164 6.59 22.04 18.52
CA ARG A 164 5.67 21.88 17.39
C ARG A 164 6.28 21.01 16.29
N GLY A 165 5.42 20.37 15.49
CA GLY A 165 5.82 19.48 14.39
C GLY A 165 5.54 18.01 14.71
N GLY A 166 6.21 17.12 13.99
CA GLY A 166 6.12 15.68 14.21
C GLY A 166 4.77 15.13 13.75
N TRP A 167 4.40 13.98 14.28
CA TRP A 167 3.16 13.29 13.91
C TRP A 167 2.27 13.03 15.12
N HIS A 168 0.95 13.12 14.91
CA HIS A 168 -0.04 12.48 15.76
C HIS A 168 0.17 10.97 15.71
N ASP A 169 0.13 10.31 16.86
CA ASP A 169 0.53 8.91 16.98
C ASP A 169 -0.44 7.95 16.29
N ALA A 170 -1.74 8.19 16.49
CA ALA A 170 -2.83 7.46 15.87
C ALA A 170 -4.04 8.40 15.62
N THR A 171 -5.27 8.03 16.03
CA THR A 171 -6.41 8.96 15.90
C THR A 171 -6.49 10.02 16.99
N ASP A 172 -5.85 9.74 18.12
CA ASP A 172 -5.56 10.73 19.13
C ASP A 172 -4.49 11.71 18.63
N TYR A 173 -4.31 12.82 19.33
CA TYR A 173 -3.30 13.80 18.98
C TYR A 173 -2.08 13.75 19.88
N LEU A 174 -1.92 12.66 20.62
CA LEU A 174 -0.71 12.38 21.39
C LEU A 174 0.47 12.24 20.45
N GLN A 175 1.66 12.57 20.97
CA GLN A 175 2.91 12.41 20.23
C GLN A 175 3.93 11.80 21.16
N TYR A 176 4.48 10.64 20.80
CA TYR A 176 5.48 9.95 21.61
C TYR A 176 6.82 9.92 20.89
N THR A 177 7.89 10.22 21.63
CA THR A 177 9.26 10.05 21.14
C THR A 177 9.53 8.58 20.82
N THR A 178 9.03 7.65 21.64
CA THR A 178 9.16 6.21 21.44
C THR A 178 8.74 5.78 20.03
N THR A 179 7.52 6.10 19.60
CA THR A 179 7.00 5.73 18.27
C THR A 179 7.54 6.60 17.15
N SER A 180 7.68 7.91 17.37
CA SER A 180 8.13 8.86 16.34
C SER A 180 9.60 8.66 15.97
N ALA A 181 10.47 8.39 16.96
CA ALA A 181 11.89 8.13 16.70
C ALA A 181 12.09 6.80 15.97
N THR A 182 11.33 5.75 16.34
CA THR A 182 11.35 4.46 15.65
C THR A 182 10.80 4.57 14.22
N THR A 183 9.69 5.30 14.02
CA THR A 183 9.15 5.61 12.69
C THR A 183 10.19 6.29 11.82
N LEU A 184 10.83 7.33 12.34
CA LEU A 184 11.88 8.05 11.63
C LEU A 184 13.06 7.14 11.29
N TYR A 185 13.45 6.25 12.21
CA TYR A 185 14.47 5.24 11.95
C TYR A 185 14.04 4.29 10.82
N HIS A 186 12.80 3.80 10.80
CA HIS A 186 12.29 2.93 9.73
C HIS A 186 12.29 3.61 8.35
N LEU A 187 11.89 4.89 8.27
CA LEU A 187 11.93 5.64 7.02
C LEU A 187 13.36 5.82 6.52
N MET A 188 14.28 6.20 7.42
CA MET A 188 15.71 6.33 7.10
C MET A 188 16.36 5.01 6.72
N PHE A 189 16.02 3.92 7.41
CA PHE A 189 16.48 2.57 7.10
C PHE A 189 15.95 2.11 5.74
N SER A 190 14.67 2.36 5.44
CA SER A 190 14.09 2.11 4.13
C SER A 190 14.89 2.84 3.05
N TRP A 191 15.14 4.15 3.22
CA TRP A 191 15.98 4.90 2.30
C TRP A 191 17.36 4.27 2.17
N GLU A 192 18.11 4.09 3.27
CA GLU A 192 19.48 3.55 3.31
C GLU A 192 19.61 2.24 2.54
N GLN A 193 18.70 1.28 2.78
CA GLN A 193 18.80 -0.09 2.29
C GLN A 193 18.40 -0.27 0.81
N GLN A 194 17.80 0.73 0.17
CA GLN A 194 17.48 0.64 -1.26
C GLN A 194 18.67 0.98 -2.15
N LYS A 195 18.97 0.11 -3.11
CA LYS A 195 19.96 0.39 -4.15
C LYS A 195 19.39 1.30 -5.24
N ASP A 196 18.21 0.96 -5.74
CA ASP A 196 17.44 1.79 -6.67
C ASP A 196 16.63 2.83 -5.90
N LYS A 197 17.13 4.06 -5.78
CA LYS A 197 16.39 5.16 -5.12
C LYS A 197 15.17 5.63 -5.93
N SER A 198 15.02 5.21 -7.20
CA SER A 198 13.88 5.63 -8.04
C SER A 198 12.55 5.00 -7.63
N VAL A 199 12.57 4.03 -6.70
CA VAL A 199 11.35 3.51 -6.06
C VAL A 199 10.62 4.59 -5.28
N PHE A 200 11.35 5.53 -4.65
CA PHE A 200 10.77 6.67 -3.93
C PHE A 200 10.50 7.81 -4.90
N LYS A 201 9.24 8.21 -5.04
CA LYS A 201 8.86 9.31 -5.94
C LYS A 201 9.03 10.68 -5.27
N ASP A 202 8.93 11.72 -6.10
CA ASP A 202 8.88 13.13 -5.74
C ASP A 202 7.56 13.68 -6.30
N LEU A 203 6.50 13.59 -5.50
CA LEU A 203 5.13 13.99 -5.85
C LEU A 203 4.60 15.10 -4.95
N TYR A 204 5.27 15.39 -3.85
CA TYR A 204 4.88 16.37 -2.84
C TYR A 204 6.02 17.33 -2.50
N ASP A 205 5.67 18.52 -2.03
CA ASP A 205 6.64 19.49 -1.55
C ASP A 205 7.06 19.15 -0.11
N ALA A 206 8.07 19.84 0.41
CA ALA A 206 8.56 19.64 1.78
C ALA A 206 7.48 19.83 2.86
N ARG A 207 6.40 20.57 2.55
CA ARG A 207 5.26 20.76 3.46
C ARG A 207 4.19 19.69 3.29
N GLY A 208 4.42 18.66 2.49
CA GLY A 208 3.51 17.55 2.23
C GLY A 208 2.34 17.90 1.30
N ARG A 209 2.41 19.01 0.54
CA ARG A 209 1.37 19.41 -0.41
C ARG A 209 1.73 18.93 -1.82
N ARG A 210 0.74 18.60 -2.66
CA ARG A 210 0.97 18.08 -4.02
C ARG A 210 1.86 19.03 -4.85
N GLY A 211 2.89 18.47 -5.49
CA GLY A 211 3.81 19.17 -6.36
C GLY A 211 5.27 18.85 -6.03
N SER A 212 6.06 18.50 -7.04
CA SER A 212 7.47 18.11 -6.85
C SER A 212 8.36 19.30 -6.44
N ASN A 213 9.33 19.03 -5.57
CA ASN A 213 10.38 19.99 -5.15
C ASN A 213 11.80 19.55 -5.53
N GLY A 214 11.96 18.40 -6.19
CA GLY A 214 13.25 17.81 -6.55
C GLY A 214 13.84 16.90 -5.47
N ILE A 215 13.11 16.63 -4.38
CA ILE A 215 13.51 15.78 -3.27
C ILE A 215 12.53 14.60 -3.20
N PRO A 216 13.00 13.34 -3.12
CA PRO A 216 12.12 12.21 -2.88
C PRO A 216 11.26 12.40 -1.62
N ASP A 217 9.96 12.12 -1.72
CA ASP A 217 8.97 12.40 -0.67
C ASP A 217 9.35 11.77 0.69
N ILE A 218 9.97 10.59 0.67
CA ILE A 218 10.47 9.94 1.89
C ILE A 218 11.51 10.78 2.63
N LEU A 219 12.38 11.50 1.92
CA LEU A 219 13.39 12.37 2.54
C LEU A 219 12.77 13.64 3.12
N ASP A 220 11.72 14.17 2.50
CA ASP A 220 10.95 15.27 3.06
C ASP A 220 10.21 14.85 4.34
N GLU A 221 9.65 13.65 4.38
CA GLU A 221 9.02 13.08 5.58
C GLU A 221 10.06 12.82 6.69
N ILE A 222 11.26 12.31 6.32
CA ILE A 222 12.39 12.18 7.26
C ILE A 222 12.78 13.55 7.82
N ARG A 223 12.87 14.59 6.98
CA ARG A 223 13.22 15.94 7.44
C ARG A 223 12.18 16.48 8.42
N TRP A 224 10.89 16.27 8.13
CA TRP A 224 9.79 16.66 9.00
C TRP A 224 9.91 16.04 10.41
N GLY A 225 10.17 14.72 10.47
CA GLY A 225 10.40 14.01 11.72
C GLY A 225 11.66 14.48 12.46
N LEU A 226 12.76 14.70 11.74
CA LEU A 226 14.03 15.15 12.33
C LEU A 226 13.92 16.53 12.95
N ASP A 227 13.25 17.47 12.28
CA ASP A 227 13.06 18.83 12.81
C ASP A 227 12.26 18.79 14.13
N TRP A 228 11.31 17.86 14.28
CA TRP A 228 10.60 17.64 15.52
C TRP A 228 11.46 16.95 16.59
N LEU A 229 12.15 15.86 16.23
CA LEU A 229 12.99 15.12 17.17
C LEU A 229 14.15 15.99 17.70
N ASP A 230 14.69 16.90 16.86
CA ASP A 230 15.69 17.89 17.28
C ASP A 230 15.16 18.83 18.35
N ARG A 231 13.90 19.30 18.23
CA ARG A 231 13.20 20.10 19.27
C ARG A 231 12.92 19.30 20.53
N MET A 232 12.70 17.99 20.42
CA MET A 232 12.47 17.09 21.57
C MET A 232 13.75 16.76 22.36
N ASN A 233 14.93 17.13 21.83
CA ASN A 233 16.20 17.08 22.56
C ASN A 233 16.97 18.41 22.41
N PRO A 234 16.51 19.52 23.02
CA PRO A 234 17.07 20.85 22.76
C PRO A 234 18.49 21.05 23.29
N GLU A 235 18.88 20.30 24.34
CA GLU A 235 20.15 20.45 25.06
C GLU A 235 20.69 19.08 25.49
N ASP A 236 21.95 19.03 25.93
CA ASP A 236 22.52 17.80 26.49
C ASP A 236 21.70 17.32 27.70
N LYS A 237 21.32 16.04 27.70
CA LYS A 237 20.43 15.38 28.70
C LYS A 237 19.05 16.02 28.91
N VAL A 238 18.67 17.05 28.14
CA VAL A 238 17.30 17.57 28.12
C VAL A 238 16.56 16.88 26.99
N MET A 239 15.78 15.86 27.33
CA MET A 239 15.00 15.06 26.39
C MET A 239 13.55 14.95 26.86
N PHE A 240 12.63 14.86 25.92
CA PHE A 240 11.20 14.69 26.21
C PHE A 240 10.68 13.38 25.65
N ASN A 241 9.80 12.71 26.39
CA ASN A 241 9.26 11.40 26.02
C ASN A 241 7.93 11.49 25.27
N GLN A 242 7.11 12.50 25.60
CA GLN A 242 5.80 12.68 24.95
C GLN A 242 5.27 14.11 25.07
N ILE A 243 4.34 14.44 24.18
CA ILE A 243 3.48 15.62 24.23
C ILE A 243 2.06 15.14 24.51
N ALA A 244 1.37 15.81 25.44
CA ALA A 244 0.05 15.46 25.95
C ALA A 244 -0.01 14.12 26.72
N ASP A 245 -1.21 13.70 27.10
CA ASP A 245 -1.53 12.48 27.82
C ASP A 245 -3.00 12.09 27.56
N ASP A 246 -3.44 10.95 28.08
CA ASP A 246 -4.75 10.33 27.86
C ASP A 246 -6.00 11.21 28.17
N ARG A 247 -5.82 12.43 28.68
CA ARG A 247 -6.86 13.49 28.58
C ARG A 247 -7.23 13.82 27.13
N ASP A 248 -6.37 13.52 26.16
CA ASP A 248 -6.60 13.67 24.73
C ASP A 248 -7.78 12.84 24.23
N HIS A 249 -8.14 11.76 24.92
CA HIS A 249 -9.24 10.86 24.55
C HIS A 249 -10.63 11.50 24.87
N ALA A 250 -10.81 12.76 24.51
CA ALA A 250 -12.02 13.56 24.69
C ALA A 250 -13.05 13.39 23.55
N GLY A 251 -12.87 12.36 22.72
CA GLY A 251 -13.71 12.04 21.56
C GLY A 251 -13.12 12.49 20.23
N PHE A 252 -13.74 12.01 19.14
CA PHE A 252 -13.35 12.36 17.78
C PHE A 252 -13.48 13.86 17.54
N ARG A 253 -12.42 14.48 17.05
CA ARG A 253 -12.38 15.89 16.64
C ARG A 253 -11.44 16.02 15.45
N LEU A 254 -11.32 17.17 14.81
CA LEU A 254 -10.22 17.42 13.87
C LEU A 254 -9.09 18.14 14.62
N PRO A 255 -7.81 17.98 14.23
CA PRO A 255 -6.69 18.46 15.05
C PRO A 255 -6.66 19.99 15.19
N GLN A 256 -7.09 20.72 14.16
CA GLN A 256 -7.24 22.19 14.23
C GLN A 256 -8.37 22.65 15.16
N ASN A 257 -9.29 21.75 15.52
CA ASN A 257 -10.42 22.01 16.40
C ASN A 257 -10.20 21.45 17.82
N ASP A 258 -9.00 20.96 18.11
CA ASP A 258 -8.68 20.41 19.42
C ASP A 258 -8.67 21.50 20.50
N LYS A 259 -9.54 21.35 21.49
CA LYS A 259 -9.71 22.26 22.63
C LYS A 259 -9.51 21.58 23.98
N VAL A 260 -8.90 20.39 24.01
CA VAL A 260 -8.61 19.72 25.29
C VAL A 260 -7.77 20.64 26.17
N ASP A 261 -8.16 20.74 27.44
CA ASP A 261 -7.48 21.57 28.44
C ASP A 261 -6.65 20.70 29.38
N TYR A 262 -5.34 20.92 29.37
CA TYR A 262 -4.38 20.21 30.21
C TYR A 262 -3.98 20.98 31.48
N GLY A 263 -4.58 22.15 31.72
CA GLY A 263 -4.31 23.03 32.86
C GLY A 263 -3.84 24.44 32.49
N TRP A 264 -3.71 24.75 31.19
CA TRP A 264 -3.27 26.06 30.68
C TRP A 264 -4.36 26.80 29.90
N GLY A 265 -5.60 26.27 29.89
CA GLY A 265 -6.74 26.78 29.14
C GLY A 265 -7.10 25.90 27.93
N PRO A 266 -8.33 26.01 27.40
CA PRO A 266 -8.77 25.21 26.27
C PRO A 266 -7.94 25.44 25.00
N GLY A 267 -7.22 24.41 24.54
CA GLY A 267 -6.40 24.45 23.33
C GLY A 267 -5.13 25.32 23.41
N THR A 268 -4.75 25.82 24.60
CA THR A 268 -3.64 26.80 24.77
C THR A 268 -2.34 26.19 25.29
N GLY A 269 -2.25 24.87 25.41
CA GLY A 269 -0.98 24.16 25.57
C GLY A 269 -1.10 22.76 26.15
N ARG A 270 -0.12 21.92 25.81
CA ARG A 270 -0.05 20.50 26.18
C ARG A 270 1.20 20.22 27.02
N PRO A 271 1.13 19.29 27.99
CA PRO A 271 2.28 18.91 28.81
C PRO A 271 3.34 18.22 27.95
N VAL A 272 4.60 18.48 28.24
CA VAL A 272 5.76 17.89 27.55
C VAL A 272 6.60 17.18 28.61
N TYR A 273 6.53 15.85 28.63
CA TYR A 273 7.07 15.05 29.73
C TYR A 273 8.57 14.86 29.59
N PHE A 274 9.32 15.32 30.58
CA PHE A 274 10.77 15.19 30.64
C PHE A 274 11.20 13.73 30.85
N VAL A 275 12.28 13.29 30.20
CA VAL A 275 12.89 11.97 30.42
C VAL A 275 13.66 11.99 31.75
N SER A 276 12.98 11.73 32.86
CA SER A 276 13.61 11.74 34.20
C SER A 276 14.17 10.38 34.63
N GLY A 277 13.84 9.31 33.90
CA GLY A 277 14.15 7.91 34.27
C GLY A 277 13.48 7.43 35.56
N MET A 278 12.44 8.13 36.02
CA MET A 278 11.65 7.76 37.20
C MET A 278 10.16 7.69 36.84
N PRO A 279 9.32 6.98 37.61
CA PRO A 279 7.88 6.97 37.40
C PRO A 279 7.25 8.37 37.34
N GLN A 280 6.40 8.64 36.35
CA GLN A 280 5.77 9.96 36.14
C GLN A 280 4.24 9.89 36.04
N SER A 281 3.58 10.95 36.50
CA SER A 281 2.14 11.21 36.35
C SER A 281 1.82 12.69 36.63
N LEU A 282 0.74 13.19 36.03
CA LEU A 282 0.06 14.42 36.45
C LEU A 282 -1.27 14.14 37.17
N GLY A 283 -1.56 12.87 37.46
CA GLY A 283 -2.79 12.40 38.09
C GLY A 283 -2.52 11.33 39.15
N LYS A 284 -3.43 10.36 39.23
CA LYS A 284 -3.36 9.27 40.23
C LYS A 284 -2.67 7.99 39.72
N HIS A 285 -2.42 7.90 38.42
CA HIS A 285 -1.89 6.72 37.75
C HIS A 285 -0.44 6.97 37.33
N PHE A 286 0.49 6.15 37.80
CA PHE A 286 1.90 6.25 37.45
C PHE A 286 2.28 5.18 36.45
N ASN A 287 3.17 5.54 35.51
CA ASN A 287 3.88 4.55 34.70
C ASN A 287 4.93 3.81 35.56
N ARG A 288 5.68 2.89 34.94
CA ARG A 288 6.71 2.08 35.63
C ARG A 288 8.10 2.30 35.04
N THR A 289 8.38 3.51 34.60
CA THR A 289 9.70 3.96 34.12
C THR A 289 10.79 3.58 35.13
N THR A 290 11.91 3.04 34.61
CA THR A 290 13.04 2.57 35.42
C THR A 290 14.38 3.22 35.06
N GLY A 291 14.47 3.88 33.90
CA GLY A 291 15.68 4.54 33.44
C GLY A 291 15.43 5.34 32.17
N VAL A 292 16.49 5.80 31.52
CA VAL A 292 16.42 6.71 30.36
C VAL A 292 16.79 6.04 29.04
N SER A 293 17.30 4.82 29.08
CA SER A 293 18.00 4.18 27.97
C SER A 293 17.12 3.92 26.76
N SER A 294 15.86 3.52 26.92
CA SER A 294 15.00 3.26 25.74
C SER A 294 14.82 4.53 24.90
N THR A 295 14.47 5.65 25.53
CA THR A 295 14.29 6.93 24.83
C THR A 295 15.61 7.55 24.39
N ALA A 296 16.64 7.57 25.24
CA ALA A 296 17.94 8.13 24.89
C ALA A 296 18.66 7.31 23.80
N GLY A 297 18.49 5.99 23.81
CA GLY A 297 18.96 5.07 22.77
C GLY A 297 18.30 5.37 21.42
N LYS A 298 16.97 5.57 21.39
CA LYS A 298 16.24 5.99 20.18
C LYS A 298 16.67 7.36 19.65
N PHE A 299 16.90 8.34 20.51
CA PHE A 299 17.50 9.61 20.08
C PHE A 299 18.88 9.38 19.44
N SER A 300 19.72 8.57 20.10
CA SER A 300 21.07 8.29 19.66
C SER A 300 21.11 7.59 18.30
N SER A 301 20.37 6.48 18.13
CA SER A 301 20.34 5.70 16.90
C SER A 301 19.80 6.52 15.72
N THR A 302 18.70 7.23 15.93
CA THR A 302 18.07 8.05 14.89
C THR A 302 18.96 9.22 14.49
N PHE A 303 19.54 9.96 15.44
CA PHE A 303 20.47 11.04 15.10
C PHE A 303 21.77 10.53 14.45
N ALA A 304 22.26 9.35 14.83
CA ALA A 304 23.43 8.73 14.20
C ALA A 304 23.17 8.42 12.72
N LEU A 305 22.07 7.72 12.40
CA LEU A 305 21.74 7.38 11.02
C LEU A 305 21.41 8.64 10.19
N ALA A 306 20.68 9.58 10.77
CA ALA A 306 20.36 10.85 10.12
C ALA A 306 21.62 11.66 9.75
N SER A 307 22.62 11.68 10.63
CA SER A 307 23.88 12.37 10.34
C SER A 307 24.59 11.79 9.11
N GLU A 308 24.44 10.50 8.85
CA GLU A 308 25.06 9.85 7.69
C GLU A 308 24.25 10.04 6.40
N ILE A 309 22.92 10.03 6.49
CA ILE A 309 22.03 10.30 5.35
C ILE A 309 22.17 11.76 4.89
N LEU A 310 22.30 12.71 5.83
CA LEU A 310 22.32 14.14 5.55
C LEU A 310 23.72 14.72 5.31
N LYS A 311 24.80 13.93 5.46
CA LYS A 311 26.18 14.45 5.43
C LYS A 311 26.54 15.22 4.15
N GLU A 312 25.94 14.87 3.02
CA GLU A 312 26.21 15.53 1.73
C GLU A 312 25.22 16.68 1.46
N SER A 313 23.95 16.51 1.84
CA SER A 313 22.88 17.48 1.54
C SER A 313 22.78 18.62 2.54
N ASP A 314 23.09 18.37 3.82
CA ASP A 314 23.03 19.34 4.92
C ASP A 314 24.15 19.04 5.95
N PRO A 315 25.43 19.34 5.63
CA PRO A 315 26.58 18.94 6.44
C PRO A 315 26.62 19.60 7.82
N GLU A 316 26.09 20.82 7.96
CA GLU A 316 26.04 21.52 9.25
C GLU A 316 25.04 20.83 10.19
N TYR A 317 23.84 20.53 9.69
CA TYR A 317 22.85 19.82 10.48
C TYR A 317 23.29 18.40 10.79
N ALA A 318 23.88 17.69 9.81
CA ALA A 318 24.47 16.37 10.03
C ALA A 318 25.52 16.36 11.16
N ALA A 319 26.42 17.36 11.20
CA ALA A 319 27.41 17.49 12.26
C ALA A 319 26.77 17.73 13.63
N LYS A 320 25.73 18.57 13.70
CA LYS A 320 24.93 18.77 14.93
C LYS A 320 24.29 17.45 15.39
N LEU A 321 23.63 16.73 14.49
CA LEU A 321 22.97 15.46 14.81
C LEU A 321 23.97 14.41 15.30
N ARG A 322 25.16 14.33 14.69
CA ARG A 322 26.22 13.43 15.14
C ARG A 322 26.69 13.73 16.57
N ASP A 323 26.87 15.00 16.93
CA ASP A 323 27.22 15.40 18.30
C ASP A 323 26.10 15.04 19.30
N LYS A 324 24.84 15.32 18.94
CA LYS A 324 23.68 14.93 19.75
C LYS A 324 23.58 13.42 19.93
N ALA A 325 23.84 12.64 18.89
CA ALA A 325 23.80 11.19 18.93
C ALA A 325 24.80 10.61 19.94
N ILE A 326 26.04 11.12 19.96
CA ILE A 326 27.09 10.70 20.91
C ILE A 326 26.71 11.06 22.35
N LYS A 327 26.16 12.25 22.57
CA LYS A 327 25.69 12.68 23.91
C LYS A 327 24.51 11.85 24.39
N ALA A 328 23.54 11.59 23.51
CA ALA A 328 22.40 10.74 23.81
C ALA A 328 22.82 9.29 24.11
N PHE A 329 23.82 8.77 23.40
CA PHE A 329 24.40 7.46 23.69
C PHE A 329 24.98 7.41 25.11
N ALA A 330 25.79 8.41 25.46
CA ALA A 330 26.40 8.49 26.78
C ALA A 330 25.35 8.59 27.90
N PHE A 331 24.26 9.34 27.67
CA PHE A 331 23.16 9.42 28.62
C PHE A 331 22.39 8.10 28.75
N ALA A 332 22.20 7.37 27.66
CA ALA A 332 21.57 6.06 27.67
C ALA A 332 22.36 5.04 28.51
N GLU A 333 23.70 5.13 28.55
CA GLU A 333 24.56 4.27 29.38
C GLU A 333 24.59 4.71 30.86
N GLU A 334 24.30 5.98 31.16
CA GLU A 334 24.41 6.55 32.51
C GLU A 334 23.27 6.10 33.44
N PHE A 335 22.05 6.01 32.92
CA PHE A 335 20.89 5.57 33.70
C PHE A 335 20.10 4.43 33.01
N PRO A 336 20.62 3.18 33.08
CA PRO A 336 20.02 1.98 32.49
C PRO A 336 18.55 1.76 32.86
N GLY A 337 17.70 1.58 31.86
CA GLY A 337 16.29 1.20 32.04
C GLY A 337 15.37 1.77 30.95
N ASN A 338 14.09 1.42 31.02
CA ASN A 338 13.07 1.92 30.09
C ASN A 338 12.43 3.23 30.56
N THR A 339 12.03 4.06 29.60
CA THR A 339 11.14 5.21 29.78
C THR A 339 9.79 4.91 29.15
N GLN A 340 8.75 4.86 29.98
CA GLN A 340 7.38 4.57 29.54
C GLN A 340 6.57 5.85 29.34
N THR A 341 5.51 5.78 28.55
CA THR A 341 4.60 6.92 28.40
C THR A 341 3.85 7.19 29.70
N ALA A 342 3.49 8.44 29.96
CA ALA A 342 2.78 8.89 31.14
C ALA A 342 1.27 8.87 30.92
N CYS A 343 0.52 8.59 31.99
CA CYS A 343 -0.94 8.51 32.00
C CYS A 343 -1.53 9.34 33.15
N VAL A 344 -2.79 9.77 33.01
CA VAL A 344 -3.47 10.65 33.97
C VAL A 344 -4.87 10.14 34.30
N LYS A 345 -5.72 9.86 33.31
CA LYS A 345 -7.14 9.50 33.50
C LYS A 345 -7.35 8.00 33.71
N SER A 346 -6.53 7.18 33.06
CA SER A 346 -6.55 5.73 33.01
C SER A 346 -5.20 5.17 33.46
N PRO A 347 -5.12 3.93 33.99
CA PRO A 347 -3.85 3.27 34.27
C PRO A 347 -3.11 2.78 33.02
N TYR A 348 -3.56 3.14 31.82
CA TYR A 348 -3.02 2.67 30.55
C TYR A 348 -1.92 3.58 30.00
N PHE A 349 -0.85 2.98 29.50
CA PHE A 349 0.30 3.64 28.87
C PHE A 349 1.02 2.62 27.98
N TYR A 350 2.01 3.07 27.20
CA TYR A 350 2.89 2.21 26.41
C TYR A 350 3.89 1.56 27.35
N GLU A 351 3.79 0.24 27.48
CA GLU A 351 4.41 -0.51 28.56
C GLU A 351 5.83 -0.96 28.25
N GLU A 352 6.57 -0.19 27.42
CA GLU A 352 7.92 -0.50 26.98
C GLU A 352 8.80 -0.96 28.16
N ASP A 353 9.22 -2.22 28.11
CA ASP A 353 10.04 -2.87 29.13
C ASP A 353 11.46 -3.18 28.59
N THR A 354 11.67 -3.10 27.26
CA THR A 354 12.95 -3.27 26.55
C THR A 354 13.67 -1.93 26.36
N TRP A 355 14.99 -1.99 26.12
CA TRP A 355 15.85 -0.81 25.99
C TRP A 355 17.26 -1.15 25.51
N VAL A 356 17.73 -2.39 25.74
CA VAL A 356 19.10 -2.80 25.35
C VAL A 356 19.29 -2.82 23.85
N ASP A 357 18.23 -3.17 23.12
CA ASP A 357 18.07 -3.12 21.67
C ASP A 357 18.18 -1.68 21.12
N ASP A 358 17.64 -0.67 21.82
CA ASP A 358 17.79 0.73 21.42
C ASP A 358 19.25 1.21 21.53
N VAL A 359 19.91 0.86 22.65
CA VAL A 359 21.32 1.21 22.89
C VAL A 359 22.23 0.44 21.93
N GLU A 360 21.93 -0.83 21.68
CA GLU A 360 22.61 -1.63 20.66
C GLU A 360 22.50 -0.95 19.30
N LEU A 361 21.29 -0.63 18.85
CA LEU A 361 21.05 -0.04 17.52
C LEU A 361 21.89 1.21 17.31
N ALA A 362 21.99 2.06 18.33
CA ALA A 362 22.84 3.24 18.27
C ALA A 362 24.32 2.90 18.07
N ALA A 363 24.88 1.99 18.87
CA ALA A 363 26.26 1.55 18.73
C ALA A 363 26.53 0.83 17.39
N ALA A 364 25.59 -0.01 16.95
CA ALA A 364 25.66 -0.74 15.69
C ALA A 364 25.64 0.21 14.49
N THR A 365 24.84 1.28 14.56
CA THR A 365 24.81 2.35 13.56
C THR A 365 26.16 3.06 13.48
N PHE A 366 26.74 3.48 14.61
CA PHE A 366 28.08 4.07 14.60
C PHE A 366 29.12 3.10 14.03
N TYR A 367 29.08 1.82 14.43
CA TYR A 367 30.01 0.82 13.91
C TYR A 367 29.88 0.64 12.40
N LYS A 368 28.66 0.59 11.86
CA LYS A 368 28.38 0.44 10.43
C LYS A 368 29.11 1.48 9.58
N TYR A 369 29.12 2.74 10.02
CA TYR A 369 29.67 3.85 9.24
C TYR A 369 31.12 4.20 9.57
N THR A 370 31.57 3.93 10.80
CA THR A 370 32.95 4.25 11.22
C THR A 370 33.91 3.07 11.06
N GLY A 371 33.40 1.83 11.14
CA GLY A 371 34.20 0.62 11.25
C GLY A 371 35.01 0.51 12.55
N GLU A 372 34.80 1.42 13.52
CA GLU A 372 35.61 1.46 14.74
C GLU A 372 35.28 0.31 15.68
N GLU A 373 36.33 -0.37 16.12
CA GLU A 373 36.27 -1.54 17.00
C GLU A 373 35.57 -1.26 18.35
N ASN A 374 35.67 -0.04 18.88
CA ASN A 374 35.02 0.32 20.13
C ASN A 374 33.49 0.33 20.00
N TRP A 375 32.95 0.84 18.88
CA TRP A 375 31.52 0.80 18.61
C TRP A 375 31.05 -0.63 18.38
N ARG A 376 31.84 -1.45 17.68
CA ARG A 376 31.54 -2.88 17.52
C ARG A 376 31.40 -3.61 18.86
N LYS A 377 32.34 -3.38 19.78
CA LYS A 377 32.32 -4.00 21.12
C LYS A 377 31.13 -3.55 21.96
N ARG A 378 30.77 -2.28 21.87
CA ARG A 378 29.58 -1.74 22.57
C ARG A 378 28.29 -2.34 22.01
N ALA A 379 28.16 -2.37 20.68
CA ALA A 379 27.04 -3.01 20.01
C ALA A 379 26.95 -4.49 20.39
N ASP A 380 28.07 -5.22 20.33
CA ASP A 380 28.09 -6.64 20.71
C ASP A 380 27.73 -6.87 22.19
N TYR A 381 28.17 -5.99 23.09
CA TYR A 381 27.85 -6.06 24.51
C TYR A 381 26.35 -5.87 24.77
N TRP A 382 25.72 -4.86 24.16
CA TRP A 382 24.30 -4.58 24.36
C TRP A 382 23.42 -5.63 23.67
N GLY A 383 23.72 -6.00 22.43
CA GLY A 383 22.89 -6.94 21.66
C GLY A 383 22.85 -8.35 22.23
N GLN A 384 23.94 -8.84 22.83
CA GLN A 384 23.93 -10.17 23.45
C GLN A 384 23.10 -10.26 24.74
N LEU A 385 22.64 -9.14 25.30
CA LEU A 385 21.74 -9.13 26.45
C LEU A 385 20.30 -9.48 26.05
N GLU A 386 19.95 -9.27 24.78
CA GLU A 386 18.68 -9.68 24.19
C GLU A 386 18.91 -10.47 22.89
N PRO A 387 19.35 -11.74 22.95
CA PRO A 387 19.60 -12.56 21.77
C PRO A 387 18.39 -12.71 20.84
N VAL A 388 17.17 -12.64 21.38
CA VAL A 388 15.92 -12.72 20.62
C VAL A 388 14.97 -11.69 21.19
N THR A 389 14.33 -10.91 20.30
CA THR A 389 13.30 -9.95 20.72
C THR A 389 12.20 -10.66 21.53
N PRO A 390 11.89 -10.24 22.77
CA PRO A 390 11.20 -11.10 23.73
C PRO A 390 9.82 -11.58 23.30
N TRP A 391 9.05 -10.77 22.56
CA TRP A 391 7.73 -11.20 22.08
C TRP A 391 7.84 -12.38 21.09
N MET A 392 8.92 -12.46 20.30
CA MET A 392 9.16 -13.55 19.36
C MET A 392 9.42 -14.85 20.10
N GLU A 393 10.19 -14.84 21.18
CA GLU A 393 10.44 -16.02 22.02
C GLU A 393 9.22 -16.39 22.86
N LEU A 394 8.68 -15.43 23.61
CA LEU A 394 7.66 -15.65 24.64
C LEU A 394 6.26 -15.90 24.06
N GLY A 395 5.97 -15.40 22.85
CA GLY A 395 4.65 -15.51 22.23
C GLY A 395 3.55 -14.78 22.96
N ARG A 396 3.90 -13.70 23.65
CA ARG A 396 3.00 -12.84 24.41
C ARG A 396 3.64 -11.47 24.62
N GLY A 397 2.84 -10.50 25.04
CA GLY A 397 3.28 -9.17 25.44
C GLY A 397 2.07 -8.37 25.92
N ARG A 398 2.32 -7.26 26.61
CA ARG A 398 1.33 -6.20 26.80
C ARG A 398 1.49 -5.14 25.72
N HIS A 399 0.62 -4.14 25.70
CA HIS A 399 0.66 -3.09 24.70
C HIS A 399 2.02 -2.36 24.71
N TYR A 400 2.73 -2.39 23.58
CA TYR A 400 4.09 -1.84 23.42
C TYR A 400 5.15 -2.39 24.40
N GLN A 401 4.92 -3.54 25.04
CA GLN A 401 5.82 -4.03 26.09
C GLN A 401 7.24 -4.32 25.59
N PHE A 402 7.36 -4.87 24.37
CA PHE A 402 8.63 -5.29 23.78
C PHE A 402 8.90 -4.50 22.51
N TYR A 403 8.73 -3.17 22.61
CA TYR A 403 8.93 -2.20 21.53
C TYR A 403 10.43 -1.89 21.36
N PRO A 404 10.97 -1.70 20.13
CA PRO A 404 10.35 -1.39 18.83
C PRO A 404 9.91 -2.60 17.99
N PHE A 405 9.67 -3.76 18.61
CA PHE A 405 9.22 -5.02 17.99
C PHE A 405 10.20 -5.68 17.01
N ILE A 406 11.23 -4.97 16.53
CA ILE A 406 12.34 -5.52 15.75
C ILE A 406 13.67 -4.91 16.22
N ASN A 407 14.68 -5.75 16.41
CA ASN A 407 16.03 -5.29 16.69
C ASN A 407 16.84 -5.16 15.38
N LEU A 408 16.96 -3.93 14.87
CA LEU A 408 17.77 -3.63 13.68
C LEU A 408 19.29 -3.58 13.96
N GLY A 409 19.70 -3.50 15.24
CA GLY A 409 21.10 -3.60 15.65
C GLY A 409 21.66 -4.97 15.31
N HIS A 410 20.89 -6.02 15.56
CA HIS A 410 21.19 -7.37 15.13
C HIS A 410 21.48 -7.46 13.63
N TYR A 411 20.70 -6.80 12.78
CA TYR A 411 20.93 -6.82 11.33
C TYR A 411 22.26 -6.15 10.94
N TYR A 412 22.57 -4.99 11.50
CA TYR A 412 23.85 -4.34 11.23
C TYR A 412 25.04 -5.19 11.68
N LEU A 413 24.94 -5.87 12.82
CA LEU A 413 25.98 -6.80 13.26
C LEU A 413 26.02 -8.09 12.42
N ALA A 414 24.88 -8.57 11.93
CA ALA A 414 24.75 -9.69 11.00
C ALA A 414 25.28 -9.38 9.58
N THR A 415 25.60 -8.11 9.27
CA THR A 415 26.29 -7.70 8.03
C THR A 415 27.73 -7.25 8.27
N SER A 416 28.25 -7.47 9.48
CA SER A 416 29.62 -7.12 9.85
C SER A 416 30.68 -7.83 8.99
N SER A 417 31.78 -7.13 8.72
CA SER A 417 32.98 -7.74 8.11
C SER A 417 33.66 -8.73 9.05
N ASP A 418 33.51 -8.57 10.37
CA ASP A 418 34.00 -9.54 11.35
C ASP A 418 33.12 -10.80 11.36
N LYS A 419 33.70 -11.94 10.97
CA LYS A 419 32.99 -13.21 10.81
C LYS A 419 32.35 -13.70 12.11
N VAL A 420 33.03 -13.52 13.25
CA VAL A 420 32.52 -14.01 14.55
C VAL A 420 31.26 -13.25 14.95
N THR A 421 31.31 -11.92 14.87
CA THR A 421 30.15 -11.05 15.09
C THR A 421 29.04 -11.40 14.10
N ARG A 422 29.36 -11.45 12.80
CA ARG A 422 28.38 -11.71 11.74
C ARG A 422 27.60 -13.01 11.97
N ASP A 423 28.32 -14.12 12.19
CA ASP A 423 27.69 -15.42 12.35
C ASP A 423 26.86 -15.53 13.66
N LYS A 424 27.30 -14.85 14.73
CA LYS A 424 26.55 -14.77 16.00
C LYS A 424 25.18 -14.11 15.78
N TYR A 425 25.15 -12.94 15.13
CA TYR A 425 23.91 -12.18 14.96
C TYR A 425 23.01 -12.74 13.85
N ILE A 426 23.57 -13.40 12.82
CA ILE A 426 22.76 -14.26 11.94
C ILE A 426 22.05 -15.35 12.75
N GLY A 427 22.74 -15.94 13.74
CA GLY A 427 22.15 -16.91 14.66
C GLY A 427 20.99 -16.35 15.48
N PHE A 428 21.15 -15.16 16.05
CA PHE A 428 20.09 -14.47 16.82
C PHE A 428 18.85 -14.17 15.97
N MET A 429 19.04 -13.64 14.76
CA MET A 429 17.94 -13.39 13.82
C MET A 429 17.21 -14.68 13.44
N ARG A 430 17.96 -15.77 13.18
CA ARG A 430 17.41 -17.11 12.90
C ARG A 430 16.58 -17.62 14.07
N ASP A 431 17.10 -17.50 15.29
CA ASP A 431 16.45 -18.06 16.47
C ASP A 431 15.09 -17.38 16.72
N GLY A 432 14.99 -16.06 16.52
CA GLY A 432 13.70 -15.35 16.54
C GLY A 432 12.70 -15.89 15.51
N LEU A 433 13.12 -16.06 14.25
CA LEU A 433 12.28 -16.63 13.19
C LEU A 433 11.88 -18.08 13.48
N GLU A 434 12.76 -18.85 14.12
CA GLU A 434 12.48 -20.22 14.54
C GLU A 434 11.40 -20.28 15.62
N HIS A 435 11.37 -19.33 16.56
CA HIS A 435 10.28 -19.24 17.52
C HIS A 435 8.93 -18.92 16.84
N LEU A 436 8.92 -18.00 15.87
CA LEU A 436 7.72 -17.69 15.09
C LEU A 436 7.24 -18.92 14.31
N ARG A 437 8.15 -19.61 13.61
CA ARG A 437 7.86 -20.82 12.84
C ARG A 437 7.32 -21.95 13.72
N LYS A 438 7.92 -22.17 14.90
CA LYS A 438 7.44 -23.16 15.87
C LYS A 438 6.04 -22.84 16.39
N ARG A 439 5.75 -21.55 16.65
CA ARG A 439 4.42 -21.10 17.08
C ARG A 439 3.38 -21.23 15.97
N ALA A 440 3.77 -20.93 14.73
CA ALA A 440 2.92 -21.11 13.57
C ALA A 440 2.53 -22.59 13.39
N ALA A 441 3.46 -23.52 13.65
CA ALA A 441 3.21 -24.97 13.58
C ALA A 441 2.52 -25.38 12.27
N ASP A 442 1.30 -25.91 12.32
CA ASP A 442 0.46 -26.30 11.18
C ASP A 442 -0.67 -25.31 10.87
N ASP A 443 -0.57 -24.06 11.36
CA ASP A 443 -1.49 -22.97 11.05
C ASP A 443 -1.60 -22.77 9.53
N PRO A 444 -2.82 -22.76 8.96
CA PRO A 444 -3.06 -22.60 7.53
C PRO A 444 -2.52 -21.29 6.98
N PHE A 445 -2.31 -20.26 7.80
CA PHE A 445 -1.76 -18.97 7.39
C PHE A 445 -0.27 -18.80 7.70
N ILE A 446 0.37 -19.76 8.37
CA ILE A 446 1.77 -19.64 8.88
C ILE A 446 1.96 -18.30 9.63
N TYR A 447 0.99 -17.96 10.49
CA TYR A 447 0.97 -16.65 11.11
C TYR A 447 2.06 -16.51 12.19
N GLY A 448 2.10 -17.39 13.19
CA GLY A 448 3.20 -17.42 14.16
C GLY A 448 3.36 -16.18 15.07
N ILE A 449 2.57 -15.12 14.86
CA ILE A 449 2.56 -13.89 15.65
C ILE A 449 1.49 -13.99 16.76
N PRO A 450 1.75 -13.49 17.98
CA PRO A 450 0.71 -13.41 19.02
C PRO A 450 -0.34 -12.34 18.70
N PHE A 451 -1.62 -12.62 18.97
CA PHE A 451 -2.74 -11.69 18.75
C PHE A 451 -2.88 -10.68 19.89
N LEU A 452 -1.93 -9.75 19.97
CA LEU A 452 -1.95 -8.60 20.87
C LEU A 452 -2.67 -7.42 20.19
N TRP A 453 -2.97 -6.37 20.97
CA TRP A 453 -3.27 -5.06 20.37
C TRP A 453 -2.01 -4.61 19.59
N CYS A 454 -2.20 -4.16 18.34
CA CYS A 454 -1.16 -3.85 17.36
C CYS A 454 -0.46 -5.10 16.78
N SER A 455 -1.15 -6.24 16.64
CA SER A 455 -0.56 -7.46 16.09
C SER A 455 0.01 -7.29 14.67
N ASN A 456 -0.53 -6.39 13.86
CA ASN A 456 0.01 -6.10 12.54
C ASN A 456 1.35 -5.32 12.60
N ASN A 457 1.63 -4.55 13.67
CA ASN A 457 2.96 -3.98 13.88
C ASN A 457 3.99 -5.10 14.10
N LEU A 458 3.60 -6.19 14.78
CA LEU A 458 4.43 -7.38 14.92
C LEU A 458 4.60 -8.14 13.59
N VAL A 459 3.58 -8.13 12.73
CA VAL A 459 3.70 -8.65 11.34
C VAL A 459 4.74 -7.85 10.56
N SER A 460 4.65 -6.51 10.61
CA SER A 460 5.62 -5.59 10.00
C SER A 460 7.06 -5.86 10.46
N ALA A 461 7.26 -6.08 11.76
CA ALA A 461 8.53 -6.49 12.34
C ALA A 461 9.00 -7.87 11.84
N ALA A 462 8.12 -8.89 11.87
CA ALA A 462 8.46 -10.25 11.50
C ALA A 462 8.83 -10.41 10.01
N ILE A 463 8.08 -9.76 9.10
CA ILE A 463 8.42 -9.81 7.67
C ILE A 463 9.74 -9.11 7.37
N THR A 464 10.01 -8.00 8.07
CA THR A 464 11.26 -7.28 7.94
C THR A 464 12.42 -8.13 8.44
N GLN A 465 12.28 -8.78 9.60
CA GLN A 465 13.30 -9.69 10.12
C GLN A 465 13.54 -10.89 9.18
N ALA A 466 12.49 -11.49 8.62
CA ALA A 466 12.62 -12.60 7.68
C ALA A 466 13.38 -12.19 6.41
N ARG A 467 13.03 -11.02 5.85
CA ARG A 467 13.72 -10.44 4.69
C ARG A 467 15.19 -10.14 4.99
N LEU A 468 15.46 -9.46 6.10
CA LEU A 468 16.82 -9.06 6.49
C LEU A 468 17.70 -10.27 6.81
N TYR A 469 17.14 -11.31 7.45
CA TYR A 469 17.83 -12.57 7.69
C TYR A 469 18.26 -13.22 6.38
N ARG A 470 17.33 -13.34 5.43
CA ARG A 470 17.60 -13.91 4.11
C ARG A 470 18.68 -13.12 3.37
N GLU A 471 18.59 -11.79 3.36
CA GLU A 471 19.61 -10.94 2.72
C GLU A 471 21.00 -11.05 3.38
N ALA A 472 21.06 -11.17 4.71
CA ALA A 472 22.33 -11.27 5.44
C ALA A 472 22.98 -12.66 5.38
N SER A 473 22.16 -13.72 5.36
CA SER A 473 22.63 -15.11 5.45
C SER A 473 22.66 -15.87 4.12
N GLY A 474 21.83 -15.47 3.16
CA GLY A 474 21.54 -16.25 1.94
C GLY A 474 20.67 -17.49 2.19
N ASP A 475 20.05 -17.62 3.37
CA ASP A 475 19.22 -18.77 3.74
C ASP A 475 17.72 -18.50 3.51
N ASP A 476 17.11 -19.30 2.63
CA ASP A 476 15.70 -19.24 2.26
C ASP A 476 14.77 -20.09 3.15
N THR A 477 15.26 -20.67 4.25
CA THR A 477 14.48 -21.54 5.16
C THR A 477 13.15 -20.91 5.60
N TYR A 478 13.11 -19.59 5.77
CA TYR A 478 11.93 -18.84 6.22
C TYR A 478 11.17 -18.11 5.10
N LEU A 479 11.51 -18.33 3.83
CA LEU A 479 10.91 -17.62 2.71
C LEU A 479 9.40 -17.82 2.61
N GLU A 480 8.89 -19.04 2.86
CA GLU A 480 7.43 -19.28 2.85
C GLU A 480 6.73 -18.48 3.95
N MET A 481 7.35 -18.35 5.14
CA MET A 481 6.81 -17.55 6.24
C MET A 481 6.83 -16.05 5.91
N GLU A 482 7.91 -15.55 5.30
CA GLU A 482 8.01 -14.17 4.81
C GLU A 482 6.85 -13.85 3.85
N MET A 483 6.63 -14.71 2.85
CA MET A 483 5.55 -14.51 1.87
C MET A 483 4.17 -14.64 2.52
N ALA A 484 3.97 -15.58 3.43
CA ALA A 484 2.68 -15.77 4.11
C ALA A 484 2.28 -14.57 4.98
N LEU A 485 3.25 -14.00 5.70
CA LEU A 485 3.04 -12.80 6.52
C LEU A 485 2.82 -11.53 5.67
N ARG A 486 3.47 -11.41 4.51
CA ARG A 486 3.12 -10.38 3.53
C ARG A 486 1.69 -10.58 3.02
N ASP A 487 1.36 -11.79 2.58
CA ASP A 487 0.07 -12.11 1.98
C ASP A 487 -1.08 -11.92 3.00
N TRP A 488 -0.80 -12.11 4.29
CA TRP A 488 -1.72 -11.78 5.39
C TRP A 488 -2.18 -10.32 5.36
N LEU A 489 -1.27 -9.38 5.08
CA LEU A 489 -1.58 -7.94 5.01
C LEU A 489 -2.52 -7.60 3.84
N PHE A 490 -2.70 -8.51 2.87
CA PHE A 490 -3.46 -8.27 1.64
C PHE A 490 -4.64 -9.24 1.44
N GLY A 491 -5.05 -9.98 2.47
CA GLY A 491 -6.25 -10.82 2.43
C GLY A 491 -6.03 -12.32 2.49
N THR A 492 -4.79 -12.82 2.55
CA THR A 492 -4.52 -14.21 2.92
C THR A 492 -4.58 -14.36 4.45
N ASN A 493 -5.75 -14.06 5.00
CA ASN A 493 -6.11 -14.13 6.41
C ASN A 493 -7.56 -14.65 6.52
N PRO A 494 -8.06 -15.03 7.71
CA PRO A 494 -9.40 -15.59 7.87
C PRO A 494 -10.51 -14.72 7.30
N TRP A 495 -10.38 -13.41 7.35
CA TRP A 495 -11.38 -12.42 6.95
C TRP A 495 -11.41 -12.17 5.45
N GLY A 496 -10.27 -12.29 4.77
CA GLY A 496 -10.15 -12.03 3.33
C GLY A 496 -9.98 -10.57 2.96
N THR A 497 -9.71 -9.71 3.95
CA THR A 497 -9.55 -8.25 3.79
C THR A 497 -8.10 -7.85 3.92
N SER A 498 -7.69 -6.78 3.25
CA SER A 498 -6.39 -6.16 3.50
C SER A 498 -6.35 -5.52 4.89
N MET A 499 -5.15 -5.36 5.41
CA MET A 499 -4.87 -4.64 6.65
C MET A 499 -4.38 -3.20 6.40
N ILE A 500 -4.36 -2.75 5.14
CA ILE A 500 -3.91 -1.41 4.76
C ILE A 500 -5.11 -0.62 4.24
N VAL A 501 -5.40 0.50 4.89
CA VAL A 501 -6.53 1.36 4.53
C VAL A 501 -6.41 1.84 3.08
N GLY A 502 -7.43 1.54 2.28
CA GLY A 502 -7.53 1.97 0.88
C GLY A 502 -6.71 1.18 -0.14
N PHE A 503 -6.10 0.04 0.24
CA PHE A 503 -5.27 -0.75 -0.68
C PHE A 503 -5.57 -2.26 -0.66
N PRO A 504 -5.59 -2.94 -1.83
CA PRO A 504 -5.63 -2.34 -3.15
C PRO A 504 -6.98 -1.65 -3.40
N GLU A 505 -6.96 -0.48 -4.04
CA GLU A 505 -8.19 0.28 -4.32
C GLU A 505 -9.08 -0.50 -5.32
N GLY A 506 -10.24 -0.97 -4.85
CA GLY A 506 -11.13 -1.90 -5.56
C GLY A 506 -11.12 -3.34 -5.04
N GLY A 507 -10.25 -3.66 -4.08
CA GLY A 507 -10.33 -4.87 -3.24
C GLY A 507 -11.08 -4.63 -1.93
N ASP A 508 -11.12 -5.66 -1.08
CA ASP A 508 -11.58 -5.55 0.32
C ASP A 508 -10.43 -5.02 1.20
N TYR A 509 -10.65 -3.88 1.84
CA TYR A 509 -9.74 -3.17 2.74
C TYR A 509 -10.56 -2.45 3.83
N PRO A 510 -9.94 -1.94 4.91
CA PRO A 510 -10.68 -1.27 5.97
C PRO A 510 -11.32 0.04 5.47
N ASP A 511 -12.66 0.10 5.50
CA ASP A 511 -13.47 1.25 5.07
C ASP A 511 -14.07 2.05 6.24
N SER A 512 -13.94 1.51 7.46
CA SER A 512 -14.41 2.12 8.69
C SER A 512 -13.31 2.21 9.75
N PRO A 513 -12.06 2.60 9.41
CA PRO A 513 -10.96 2.64 10.38
C PRO A 513 -11.28 3.60 11.52
N HIS A 514 -10.85 3.25 12.75
CA HIS A 514 -11.00 4.08 13.95
C HIS A 514 -10.26 5.41 13.78
N SER A 515 -10.92 6.38 13.14
CA SER A 515 -10.31 7.65 12.78
C SER A 515 -11.27 8.83 12.87
N SER A 516 -10.78 9.90 13.47
CA SER A 516 -11.38 11.23 13.46
C SER A 516 -11.68 11.74 12.04
N TYR A 517 -10.83 11.44 11.05
CA TYR A 517 -11.05 11.84 9.66
C TYR A 517 -12.24 11.08 9.04
N THR A 518 -12.36 9.78 9.31
CA THR A 518 -13.52 8.97 8.91
C THR A 518 -14.82 9.53 9.48
N VAL A 519 -14.83 9.90 10.76
CA VAL A 519 -16.04 10.39 11.44
C VAL A 519 -16.46 11.77 10.95
N HIS A 520 -15.53 12.71 10.80
CA HIS A 520 -15.85 14.11 10.51
C HIS A 520 -15.90 14.45 9.02
N ASN A 521 -15.06 13.79 8.20
CA ASN A 521 -14.96 14.09 6.77
C ASN A 521 -15.62 13.01 5.89
N GLY A 522 -15.88 11.82 6.44
CA GLY A 522 -16.29 10.66 5.63
C GLY A 522 -15.19 10.15 4.71
N ASP A 523 -13.92 10.47 5.03
CA ASP A 523 -12.73 10.14 4.25
C ASP A 523 -11.83 9.16 5.02
N LEU A 524 -10.99 8.43 4.30
CA LEU A 524 -10.19 7.33 4.87
C LEU A 524 -8.76 7.76 5.15
N THR A 525 -8.14 7.09 6.14
CA THR A 525 -6.72 7.22 6.47
C THR A 525 -5.84 6.41 5.50
N TYR A 526 -5.88 6.76 4.22
CA TYR A 526 -5.19 6.03 3.14
C TYR A 526 -3.71 5.75 3.48
N GLY A 527 -3.29 4.49 3.25
CA GLY A 527 -1.93 4.02 3.52
C GLY A 527 -1.70 3.52 4.95
N GLY A 528 -2.61 3.80 5.89
CA GLY A 528 -2.45 3.39 7.28
C GLY A 528 -2.59 1.87 7.45
N LEU A 529 -1.65 1.26 8.16
CA LEU A 529 -1.74 -0.11 8.64
C LEU A 529 -2.64 -0.13 9.88
N VAL A 530 -3.77 -0.85 9.84
CA VAL A 530 -4.61 -1.02 11.04
C VAL A 530 -3.92 -1.94 12.04
N ASP A 531 -4.19 -1.72 13.33
CA ASP A 531 -3.71 -2.50 14.48
C ASP A 531 -3.71 -4.01 14.23
N GLY A 532 -4.78 -4.49 13.62
CA GLY A 532 -4.93 -5.86 13.24
C GLY A 532 -5.60 -6.72 14.30
N PRO A 533 -5.76 -8.00 14.00
CA PRO A 533 -6.58 -8.90 14.81
C PRO A 533 -6.00 -9.11 16.20
N ILE A 534 -6.90 -9.27 17.15
CA ILE A 534 -6.60 -9.33 18.57
C ILE A 534 -7.26 -10.57 19.19
N GLU A 535 -6.72 -11.08 20.28
CA GLU A 535 -7.36 -12.16 21.02
C GLU A 535 -8.78 -11.75 21.46
N ARG A 536 -9.75 -12.65 21.27
CA ARG A 536 -11.17 -12.37 21.54
C ARG A 536 -11.43 -11.83 22.95
N MET A 537 -10.81 -12.44 23.97
CA MET A 537 -11.02 -12.03 25.36
C MET A 537 -10.48 -10.62 25.62
N LEU A 538 -9.32 -10.31 25.05
CA LEU A 538 -8.72 -8.98 25.13
C LEU A 538 -9.58 -7.94 24.40
N PHE A 539 -10.10 -8.27 23.21
CA PHE A 539 -11.08 -7.40 22.53
C PHE A 539 -12.32 -7.14 23.40
N MET A 540 -12.89 -8.17 24.01
CA MET A 540 -14.08 -8.02 24.87
C MET A 540 -13.83 -7.14 26.10
N GLU A 541 -12.63 -7.15 26.64
CA GLU A 541 -12.21 -6.24 27.72
C GLU A 541 -12.07 -4.78 27.25
N ARG A 542 -11.60 -4.58 26.01
CA ARG A 542 -11.29 -3.26 25.44
C ARG A 542 -12.47 -2.68 24.66
N ALA A 543 -12.67 -3.13 23.43
CA ALA A 543 -13.59 -2.53 22.45
C ALA A 543 -14.88 -3.34 22.22
N GLY A 544 -15.08 -4.47 22.91
CA GLY A 544 -16.21 -5.38 22.64
C GLY A 544 -17.62 -4.84 22.86
N LYS A 545 -17.77 -3.64 23.43
CA LYS A 545 -19.05 -2.92 23.59
C LYS A 545 -19.16 -1.67 22.71
N SER A 546 -18.16 -1.44 21.86
CA SER A 546 -18.01 -0.19 21.10
C SER A 546 -18.43 -0.32 19.65
N LEU A 547 -18.62 -1.55 19.13
CA LEU A 547 -19.06 -1.78 17.74
C LEU A 547 -20.35 -1.02 17.43
N THR A 548 -20.36 -0.34 16.29
CA THR A 548 -21.45 0.54 15.86
C THR A 548 -22.36 -0.09 14.80
N LYS A 549 -21.84 -1.08 14.06
CA LYS A 549 -22.54 -1.83 13.01
C LYS A 549 -22.58 -3.34 13.33
N PRO A 550 -23.45 -4.11 12.67
CA PRO A 550 -23.39 -5.57 12.71
C PRO A 550 -22.04 -6.10 12.20
N ASP A 551 -21.52 -7.14 12.86
CA ASP A 551 -20.24 -7.76 12.51
C ASP A 551 -20.34 -8.52 11.17
N LEU A 552 -19.80 -7.91 10.10
CA LEU A 552 -19.70 -8.52 8.77
C LEU A 552 -18.78 -9.75 8.74
N TYR A 553 -17.88 -9.85 9.71
CA TYR A 553 -16.88 -10.89 9.85
C TYR A 553 -17.23 -11.95 10.89
N ALA A 554 -18.46 -11.95 11.41
CA ALA A 554 -18.94 -12.87 12.43
C ALA A 554 -18.64 -14.36 12.15
N PRO A 555 -18.71 -14.88 10.91
CA PRO A 555 -18.32 -16.27 10.63
C PRO A 555 -16.85 -16.59 10.95
N PHE A 556 -15.96 -15.60 10.86
CA PHE A 556 -14.50 -15.74 11.02
C PHE A 556 -14.03 -15.37 12.43
N ASN A 557 -14.85 -14.66 13.21
CA ASN A 557 -14.56 -14.24 14.60
C ASN A 557 -14.83 -15.34 15.66
N ASN A 558 -14.89 -16.60 15.23
CA ASN A 558 -15.04 -17.78 16.10
C ASN A 558 -13.71 -18.52 16.37
N GLY A 559 -12.60 -18.02 15.80
CA GLY A 559 -11.26 -18.57 16.02
C GLY A 559 -10.54 -17.99 17.23
N LYS A 560 -9.22 -18.21 17.26
CA LYS A 560 -8.29 -17.69 18.28
C LYS A 560 -8.11 -16.16 18.27
N ALA A 561 -8.60 -15.47 17.25
CA ALA A 561 -8.51 -14.02 17.11
C ALA A 561 -9.79 -13.45 16.48
N VAL A 562 -10.00 -12.16 16.66
CA VAL A 562 -11.10 -11.39 16.07
C VAL A 562 -10.58 -10.13 15.38
N TYR A 563 -11.30 -9.70 14.35
CA TYR A 563 -11.10 -8.43 13.66
C TYR A 563 -12.47 -7.88 13.25
N HIS A 564 -12.62 -6.56 13.34
CA HIS A 564 -13.83 -5.88 12.91
C HIS A 564 -13.44 -4.61 12.16
N ASP A 565 -13.99 -4.45 10.96
CA ASP A 565 -13.92 -3.17 10.26
C ASP A 565 -15.08 -2.27 10.73
N ASP A 566 -14.93 -1.70 11.92
CA ASP A 566 -15.91 -0.83 12.54
C ASP A 566 -15.22 0.36 13.23
N ILE A 567 -15.84 1.54 13.12
CA ILE A 567 -15.32 2.77 13.71
C ILE A 567 -15.21 2.69 15.23
N GLY A 568 -15.99 1.83 15.89
CA GLY A 568 -15.93 1.60 17.33
C GLY A 568 -14.79 0.67 17.78
N ASP A 569 -14.19 -0.09 16.87
CA ASP A 569 -13.12 -1.03 17.19
C ASP A 569 -11.73 -0.38 17.11
N TYR A 570 -11.40 0.42 18.12
CA TYR A 570 -10.06 0.99 18.27
C TYR A 570 -8.97 -0.04 18.60
N ALA A 571 -9.32 -1.30 18.92
CA ALA A 571 -8.35 -2.30 19.36
C ALA A 571 -7.82 -3.16 18.21
N SER A 572 -8.58 -3.25 17.11
CA SER A 572 -8.17 -3.98 15.91
C SER A 572 -8.17 -3.15 14.62
N ASN A 573 -8.81 -1.98 14.63
CA ASN A 573 -9.08 -1.18 13.43
C ASN A 573 -8.55 0.26 13.49
N GLU A 574 -7.71 0.60 14.47
CA GLU A 574 -7.02 1.90 14.51
C GLU A 574 -5.74 1.84 13.65
N PRO A 575 -5.54 2.76 12.70
CA PRO A 575 -4.30 2.84 11.95
C PRO A 575 -3.12 3.33 12.81
N THR A 576 -1.94 2.72 12.67
CA THR A 576 -0.74 3.05 13.47
C THR A 576 0.38 3.65 12.63
N MET A 577 1.02 4.70 13.12
CA MET A 577 2.10 5.39 12.40
C MET A 577 3.35 4.51 12.24
N ASP A 578 3.80 3.90 13.34
CA ASP A 578 5.03 3.14 13.42
C ASP A 578 4.95 1.81 12.65
N GLY A 579 3.83 1.09 12.75
CA GLY A 579 3.56 -0.11 11.97
C GLY A 579 3.55 0.19 10.48
N THR A 580 2.90 1.30 10.09
CA THR A 580 2.90 1.81 8.71
C THR A 580 4.31 2.13 8.24
N ALA A 581 5.07 2.96 8.96
CA ALA A 581 6.43 3.30 8.58
C ALA A 581 7.35 2.08 8.49
N GLY A 582 7.18 1.09 9.40
CA GLY A 582 7.94 -0.17 9.41
C GLY A 582 7.81 -0.99 8.12
N LEU A 583 6.67 -0.89 7.42
CA LEU A 583 6.46 -1.58 6.13
C LEU A 583 7.16 -0.89 4.95
N SER A 584 7.62 0.35 5.10
CA SER A 584 8.23 1.14 4.02
C SER A 584 9.44 0.43 3.39
N PHE A 585 10.31 -0.15 4.23
CA PHE A 585 11.47 -0.91 3.79
C PHE A 585 11.04 -2.14 2.98
N TYR A 586 10.12 -2.93 3.53
CA TYR A 586 9.72 -4.20 2.94
C TYR A 586 9.05 -3.97 1.58
N PHE A 587 8.14 -3.02 1.46
CA PHE A 587 7.47 -2.73 0.20
C PHE A 587 8.37 -2.08 -0.84
N ALA A 588 9.34 -1.26 -0.44
CA ALA A 588 10.35 -0.75 -1.37
C ALA A 588 11.26 -1.89 -1.91
N LYS A 589 11.57 -2.90 -1.08
CA LYS A 589 12.25 -4.13 -1.53
C LYS A 589 11.37 -4.93 -2.50
N MET A 590 10.08 -5.10 -2.21
CA MET A 590 9.16 -5.80 -3.10
C MET A 590 9.01 -5.12 -4.47
N GLU A 591 8.99 -3.78 -4.52
CA GLU A 591 9.04 -3.06 -5.80
C GLU A 591 10.36 -3.30 -6.55
N THR A 592 11.49 -3.27 -5.85
CA THR A 592 12.81 -3.53 -6.43
C THR A 592 12.90 -4.95 -7.00
N ASP A 593 12.51 -5.96 -6.22
CA ASP A 593 12.47 -7.36 -6.65
C ASP A 593 11.55 -7.52 -7.88
N GLY A 594 10.41 -6.83 -7.89
CA GLY A 594 9.50 -6.80 -9.03
C GLY A 594 10.16 -6.25 -10.29
N LYS A 595 10.83 -5.10 -10.20
CA LYS A 595 11.59 -4.51 -11.32
C LYS A 595 12.71 -5.45 -11.81
N GLU A 596 13.44 -6.09 -10.91
CA GLU A 596 14.49 -7.05 -11.27
C GLU A 596 13.90 -8.27 -12.00
N GLN A 597 12.81 -8.85 -11.48
CA GLN A 597 12.12 -9.97 -12.12
C GLN A 597 11.56 -9.59 -13.50
N ALA A 598 11.02 -8.39 -13.67
CA ALA A 598 10.54 -7.88 -14.96
C ALA A 598 11.66 -7.88 -16.01
N VAL A 599 12.85 -7.38 -15.67
CA VAL A 599 14.02 -7.36 -16.56
C VAL A 599 14.47 -8.78 -16.91
N GLU A 600 14.45 -9.70 -15.95
CA GLU A 600 14.85 -11.09 -16.16
C GLU A 600 13.86 -11.89 -17.02
N ILE A 601 12.56 -11.66 -16.84
CA ILE A 601 11.50 -12.39 -17.56
C ILE A 601 11.34 -11.86 -18.98
N SER A 602 11.53 -10.56 -19.18
CA SER A 602 11.37 -9.92 -20.48
C SER A 602 12.54 -8.98 -20.76
N ASN A 603 13.45 -9.42 -21.64
CA ASN A 603 14.55 -8.61 -22.17
C ASN A 603 14.11 -7.30 -22.88
N ASN A 604 12.79 -7.04 -23.01
CA ASN A 604 12.22 -5.91 -23.75
C ASN A 604 10.89 -5.40 -23.15
N GLN A 605 10.71 -5.39 -21.82
CA GLN A 605 9.53 -4.74 -21.25
C GLN A 605 9.57 -3.23 -21.53
N ALA A 606 8.48 -2.69 -22.08
CA ALA A 606 8.38 -1.27 -22.34
C ALA A 606 8.38 -0.50 -21.02
N ASN A 607 9.23 0.52 -20.91
CA ASN A 607 9.14 1.48 -19.82
C ASN A 607 7.81 2.24 -19.94
N VAL A 608 7.08 2.49 -18.86
CA VAL A 608 5.77 3.15 -18.94
C VAL A 608 5.69 4.31 -17.97
N LYS A 609 4.89 5.32 -18.32
CA LYS A 609 4.48 6.37 -17.40
C LYS A 609 2.99 6.22 -17.11
N LYS A 610 2.64 6.05 -15.83
CA LYS A 610 1.26 6.02 -15.35
C LYS A 610 0.81 7.42 -14.92
N ASP A 611 -0.51 7.65 -14.91
CA ASP A 611 -1.13 8.82 -14.27
C ASP A 611 -1.51 8.53 -12.81
N ASP A 612 -2.10 9.51 -12.13
CA ASP A 612 -2.49 9.40 -10.70
C ASP A 612 -3.58 8.35 -10.43
N PHE A 613 -4.24 7.84 -11.48
CA PHE A 613 -5.23 6.78 -11.39
C PHE A 613 -4.67 5.41 -11.80
N GLY A 614 -3.38 5.33 -12.17
CA GLY A 614 -2.67 4.10 -12.50
C GLY A 614 -2.73 3.66 -13.96
N ALA A 615 -3.35 4.43 -14.87
CA ALA A 615 -3.37 4.07 -16.28
C ALA A 615 -2.09 4.53 -16.99
N ILE A 616 -1.62 3.71 -17.93
CA ILE A 616 -0.44 3.99 -18.74
C ILE A 616 -0.79 5.09 -19.75
N VAL A 617 -0.13 6.24 -19.64
CA VAL A 617 -0.33 7.42 -20.52
C VAL A 617 0.85 7.67 -21.45
N ARG A 618 2.00 7.03 -21.22
CA ARG A 618 3.12 6.96 -22.17
C ARG A 618 3.79 5.59 -22.13
N VAL A 619 4.28 5.14 -23.27
CA VAL A 619 5.00 3.87 -23.45
C VAL A 619 6.36 4.18 -24.07
N ASN A 620 7.45 3.71 -23.47
CA ASN A 620 8.84 4.07 -23.78
C ASN A 620 9.06 5.60 -23.84
N PRO A 621 8.81 6.35 -22.74
CA PRO A 621 8.91 7.81 -22.71
C PRO A 621 10.31 8.36 -23.05
N GLU A 622 11.34 7.52 -23.05
CA GLU A 622 12.70 7.83 -23.47
C GLU A 622 12.89 7.81 -25.01
N LYS A 623 11.95 7.24 -25.77
CA LYS A 623 12.06 7.06 -27.24
C LYS A 623 11.15 8.04 -27.99
N LYS A 624 11.62 8.55 -29.14
CA LYS A 624 10.81 9.33 -30.11
C LYS A 624 9.86 8.42 -30.91
N ILE A 625 8.96 7.74 -30.21
CA ILE A 625 7.94 6.85 -30.76
C ILE A 625 6.55 7.35 -30.39
N ILE A 626 5.58 7.17 -31.28
CA ILE A 626 4.17 7.54 -31.08
C ILE A 626 3.29 6.32 -31.30
N TYR A 627 2.32 6.15 -30.40
CA TYR A 627 1.31 5.10 -30.46
C TYR A 627 -0.02 5.75 -30.85
N LEU A 628 -0.50 5.49 -32.07
CA LEU A 628 -1.81 5.97 -32.51
C LEU A 628 -2.90 5.03 -31.96
N ALA A 629 -3.85 5.59 -31.21
CA ALA A 629 -5.00 4.87 -30.69
C ALA A 629 -6.29 5.34 -31.38
N PHE A 630 -7.21 4.40 -31.61
CA PHE A 630 -8.53 4.63 -32.18
C PHE A 630 -9.57 3.87 -31.37
N THR A 631 -10.57 4.55 -30.81
CA THR A 631 -11.63 3.94 -30.00
C THR A 631 -12.96 3.97 -30.73
N ALA A 632 -13.74 2.91 -30.68
CA ALA A 632 -15.01 2.85 -31.41
C ALA A 632 -16.08 2.05 -30.68
N ASP A 633 -17.29 2.62 -30.64
CA ASP A 633 -18.51 1.98 -30.11
C ASP A 633 -19.57 1.76 -31.20
N SER A 634 -20.24 2.81 -31.67
CA SER A 634 -21.36 2.71 -32.62
C SER A 634 -21.10 3.41 -33.95
N MET A 635 -20.05 4.23 -34.04
CA MET A 635 -19.70 5.03 -35.21
C MET A 635 -18.26 4.73 -35.68
N PHE A 636 -18.06 4.65 -37.00
CA PHE A 636 -16.75 4.33 -37.61
C PHE A 636 -16.60 4.86 -39.05
N GLN A 637 -17.22 6.00 -39.37
CA GLN A 637 -17.29 6.55 -40.73
C GLN A 637 -15.90 6.77 -41.36
N GLY A 638 -14.89 7.08 -40.54
CA GLY A 638 -13.50 7.32 -40.96
C GLY A 638 -12.63 6.06 -41.12
N GLY A 639 -13.14 4.88 -40.79
CA GLY A 639 -12.35 3.64 -40.70
C GLY A 639 -11.52 3.30 -41.93
N GLU A 640 -12.14 3.25 -43.10
CA GLU A 640 -11.46 2.96 -44.37
C GLU A 640 -10.38 4.00 -44.71
N LYS A 641 -10.65 5.28 -44.40
CA LYS A 641 -9.71 6.37 -44.64
C LYS A 641 -8.51 6.30 -43.70
N ILE A 642 -8.73 5.96 -42.42
CA ILE A 642 -7.67 5.73 -41.45
C ILE A 642 -6.79 4.57 -41.91
N LEU A 643 -7.37 3.41 -42.23
CA LEU A 643 -6.61 2.25 -42.71
C LEU A 643 -5.79 2.55 -43.95
N LYS A 644 -6.37 3.24 -44.94
CA LYS A 644 -5.64 3.69 -46.14
C LYS A 644 -4.48 4.62 -45.77
N THR A 645 -4.70 5.54 -44.84
CA THR A 645 -3.67 6.50 -44.39
C THR A 645 -2.52 5.79 -43.70
N LEU A 646 -2.81 4.88 -42.75
CA LEU A 646 -1.79 4.09 -42.04
C LEU A 646 -0.97 3.23 -43.01
N ALA A 647 -1.65 2.53 -43.95
CA ALA A 647 -1.01 1.71 -44.96
C ALA A 647 -0.11 2.55 -45.90
N SER A 648 -0.59 3.71 -46.38
CA SER A 648 0.20 4.60 -47.25
C SER A 648 1.44 5.16 -46.55
N ASN A 649 1.38 5.32 -45.23
CA ASN A 649 2.49 5.75 -44.40
C ASN A 649 3.36 4.59 -43.90
N LYS A 650 3.02 3.33 -44.20
CA LYS A 650 3.71 2.12 -43.71
C LYS A 650 3.83 2.08 -42.18
N ILE A 651 2.79 2.49 -41.46
CA ILE A 651 2.75 2.46 -40.00
C ILE A 651 1.59 1.58 -39.51
N LYS A 652 1.66 1.16 -38.24
CA LYS A 652 0.56 0.47 -37.54
C LYS A 652 -0.08 1.41 -36.53
N GLY A 653 -1.16 0.94 -35.92
CA GLY A 653 -1.96 1.66 -34.93
C GLY A 653 -2.73 0.66 -34.08
N SER A 654 -3.32 1.16 -33.01
CA SER A 654 -4.03 0.39 -31.99
C SER A 654 -5.51 0.75 -32.00
N PHE A 655 -6.37 -0.27 -32.18
CA PHE A 655 -7.82 -0.12 -32.22
C PHE A 655 -8.43 -0.72 -30.96
N PHE A 656 -9.23 0.05 -30.23
CA PHE A 656 -9.92 -0.36 -29.02
C PHE A 656 -11.42 -0.37 -29.32
N LEU A 657 -12.02 -1.55 -29.34
CA LEU A 657 -13.36 -1.75 -29.91
C LEU A 657 -14.33 -2.25 -28.83
N THR A 658 -15.50 -1.61 -28.71
CA THR A 658 -16.51 -2.10 -27.78
C THR A 658 -17.15 -3.40 -28.27
N GLY A 659 -17.76 -4.14 -27.35
CA GLY A 659 -18.58 -5.28 -27.74
C GLY A 659 -19.74 -4.91 -28.66
N ASN A 660 -20.35 -3.72 -28.47
CA ASN A 660 -21.38 -3.22 -29.37
C ASN A 660 -20.85 -3.09 -30.80
N PHE A 661 -19.66 -2.50 -30.96
CA PHE A 661 -19.00 -2.35 -32.26
C PHE A 661 -18.74 -3.70 -32.93
N LEU A 662 -18.17 -4.64 -32.17
CA LEU A 662 -17.80 -5.98 -32.65
C LEU A 662 -19.02 -6.79 -33.13
N ARG A 663 -20.21 -6.49 -32.59
CA ARG A 663 -21.46 -7.14 -33.00
C ARG A 663 -22.13 -6.51 -34.22
N MET A 664 -21.65 -5.36 -34.73
CA MET A 664 -22.22 -4.71 -35.91
C MET A 664 -21.92 -5.51 -37.19
N PRO A 665 -22.94 -6.02 -37.92
CA PRO A 665 -22.71 -6.81 -39.13
C PRO A 665 -21.91 -6.07 -40.21
N ASP A 666 -22.22 -4.78 -40.40
CA ASP A 666 -21.61 -3.95 -41.44
C ASP A 666 -20.12 -3.64 -41.19
N GLN A 667 -19.66 -3.80 -39.94
CA GLN A 667 -18.27 -3.50 -39.56
C GLN A 667 -17.37 -4.73 -39.62
N LYS A 668 -17.92 -5.95 -39.79
CA LYS A 668 -17.14 -7.20 -39.79
C LYS A 668 -16.00 -7.19 -40.80
N SER A 669 -16.25 -6.72 -42.03
CA SER A 669 -15.24 -6.65 -43.08
C SER A 669 -14.09 -5.70 -42.69
N THR A 670 -14.42 -4.55 -42.13
CA THR A 670 -13.45 -3.56 -41.67
C THR A 670 -12.63 -4.08 -40.49
N ILE A 671 -13.24 -4.78 -39.53
CA ILE A 671 -12.53 -5.42 -38.41
C ILE A 671 -11.54 -6.47 -38.92
N SER A 672 -11.96 -7.38 -39.82
CA SER A 672 -11.05 -8.35 -40.44
C SER A 672 -9.89 -7.67 -41.19
N LYS A 673 -10.14 -6.50 -41.78
CA LYS A 673 -9.11 -5.70 -42.46
C LYS A 673 -8.13 -5.06 -41.46
N ILE A 674 -8.60 -4.55 -40.32
CA ILE A 674 -7.74 -4.06 -39.23
C ILE A 674 -6.78 -5.18 -38.78
N ILE A 675 -7.31 -6.37 -38.51
CA ILE A 675 -6.54 -7.52 -38.01
C ILE A 675 -5.54 -8.01 -39.06
N SER A 676 -5.99 -8.27 -40.31
CA SER A 676 -5.12 -8.79 -41.38
C SER A 676 -4.00 -7.82 -41.79
N GLN A 677 -4.18 -6.52 -41.57
CA GLN A 677 -3.13 -5.53 -41.76
C GLN A 677 -2.15 -5.46 -40.58
N GLY A 678 -2.31 -6.26 -39.52
CA GLY A 678 -1.38 -6.31 -38.40
C GLY A 678 -1.44 -5.08 -37.50
N HIS A 679 -2.61 -4.46 -37.36
CA HIS A 679 -2.86 -3.47 -36.30
C HIS A 679 -3.08 -4.15 -34.95
N TYR A 680 -2.91 -3.44 -33.84
CA TYR A 680 -3.31 -3.96 -32.53
C TYR A 680 -4.83 -3.82 -32.39
N VAL A 681 -5.49 -4.81 -31.79
CA VAL A 681 -6.92 -4.76 -31.48
C VAL A 681 -7.12 -5.20 -30.04
N GLY A 682 -7.64 -4.31 -29.21
CA GLY A 682 -7.86 -4.51 -27.78
C GLY A 682 -9.26 -4.12 -27.31
N GLY A 683 -9.51 -4.32 -26.03
CA GLY A 683 -10.83 -4.11 -25.43
C GLY A 683 -11.14 -2.65 -25.07
N HIS A 684 -12.42 -2.29 -25.13
CA HIS A 684 -12.95 -0.97 -24.83
C HIS A 684 -14.31 -0.97 -24.11
N SER A 685 -14.58 -1.95 -23.23
CA SER A 685 -15.90 -2.25 -22.63
C SER A 685 -16.84 -3.02 -23.56
N ASP A 686 -17.68 -3.92 -23.02
CA ASP A 686 -18.67 -4.64 -23.84
C ASP A 686 -19.84 -3.75 -24.20
N LYS A 687 -20.39 -3.07 -23.19
CA LYS A 687 -21.61 -2.24 -23.30
C LYS A 687 -21.33 -0.75 -23.32
N HIS A 688 -20.06 -0.34 -23.30
CA HIS A 688 -19.66 1.06 -23.22
C HIS A 688 -20.23 1.74 -21.95
N LEU A 689 -20.09 1.04 -20.81
CA LEU A 689 -20.57 1.51 -19.51
C LEU A 689 -19.72 2.68 -19.02
N LEU A 690 -20.33 3.69 -18.41
CA LEU A 690 -19.57 4.72 -17.72
C LEU A 690 -19.13 4.17 -16.34
N TYR A 691 -17.83 3.96 -16.16
CA TYR A 691 -17.30 3.34 -14.92
C TYR A 691 -17.24 4.29 -13.73
N ALA A 692 -16.92 5.57 -13.97
CA ALA A 692 -16.81 6.60 -12.95
C ALA A 692 -17.60 7.85 -13.36
N PRO A 693 -18.18 8.63 -12.43
CA PRO A 693 -18.92 9.82 -12.79
C PRO A 693 -17.96 10.95 -13.21
N TRP A 694 -18.47 11.89 -14.02
CA TRP A 694 -17.67 12.98 -14.58
C TRP A 694 -17.25 14.03 -13.54
N ASP A 695 -18.05 14.22 -12.50
CA ASP A 695 -17.87 15.21 -11.43
C ASP A 695 -17.06 14.67 -10.25
N ARG A 696 -17.05 13.35 -10.04
CA ARG A 696 -16.41 12.69 -8.88
C ARG A 696 -15.71 11.40 -9.28
N ARG A 697 -14.63 11.55 -10.04
CA ARG A 697 -13.88 10.45 -10.66
C ARG A 697 -13.39 9.37 -9.69
N ALA A 698 -13.17 9.67 -8.41
CA ALA A 698 -12.68 8.70 -7.43
C ALA A 698 -13.70 7.59 -7.09
N VAL A 699 -14.99 7.79 -7.36
CA VAL A 699 -16.06 6.83 -7.01
C VAL A 699 -16.46 6.00 -8.23
N SER A 700 -16.75 4.71 -8.04
CA SER A 700 -17.28 3.84 -9.10
C SER A 700 -18.80 3.91 -9.21
N LEU A 701 -19.30 3.89 -10.44
CA LEU A 701 -20.75 3.81 -10.77
C LEU A 701 -21.25 2.37 -10.91
N VAL A 702 -20.33 1.41 -11.05
CA VAL A 702 -20.61 -0.01 -11.24
C VAL A 702 -19.83 -0.80 -10.20
N SER A 703 -20.36 -1.95 -9.78
CA SER A 703 -19.62 -2.85 -8.89
C SER A 703 -18.43 -3.48 -9.63
N GLY A 704 -17.38 -3.87 -8.90
CA GLY A 704 -16.24 -4.60 -9.45
C GLY A 704 -16.63 -5.84 -10.26
N ASP A 705 -17.64 -6.61 -9.83
CA ASP A 705 -18.16 -7.76 -10.60
C ASP A 705 -18.81 -7.33 -11.92
N SER A 706 -19.59 -6.25 -11.92
CA SER A 706 -20.19 -5.71 -13.14
C SER A 706 -19.13 -5.21 -14.12
N LEU A 707 -18.11 -4.51 -13.61
CA LEU A 707 -17.01 -4.01 -14.42
C LEU A 707 -16.18 -5.16 -15.00
N ARG A 708 -15.84 -6.16 -14.19
CA ARG A 708 -15.13 -7.35 -14.62
C ARG A 708 -15.88 -8.10 -15.72
N ASN A 709 -17.19 -8.33 -15.54
CA ASN A 709 -18.01 -9.03 -16.53
C ASN A 709 -18.12 -8.25 -17.84
N ASP A 710 -18.23 -6.92 -17.77
CA ASP A 710 -18.24 -6.06 -18.95
C ASP A 710 -16.91 -6.15 -19.74
N ILE A 711 -15.77 -6.20 -19.06
CA ILE A 711 -14.47 -6.40 -19.71
C ILE A 711 -14.36 -7.81 -20.31
N ILE A 712 -14.68 -8.87 -19.55
CA ILE A 712 -14.60 -10.26 -20.02
C ILE A 712 -15.48 -10.47 -21.25
N ASN A 713 -16.72 -9.98 -21.24
CA ASN A 713 -17.62 -10.12 -22.37
C ASN A 713 -17.08 -9.46 -23.64
N ASN A 714 -16.37 -8.33 -23.50
CA ASN A 714 -15.72 -7.67 -24.63
C ASN A 714 -14.57 -8.50 -25.20
N LEU A 715 -13.74 -9.09 -24.34
CA LEU A 715 -12.66 -9.99 -24.78
C LEU A 715 -13.20 -11.25 -25.47
N VAL A 716 -14.33 -11.79 -24.99
CA VAL A 716 -15.04 -12.91 -25.64
C VAL A 716 -15.53 -12.53 -27.04
N GLU A 717 -16.04 -11.31 -27.26
CA GLU A 717 -16.39 -10.84 -28.60
C GLU A 717 -15.17 -10.69 -29.51
N LEU A 718 -14.04 -10.18 -29.01
CA LEU A 718 -12.79 -10.10 -29.78
C LEU A 718 -12.32 -11.49 -30.24
N GLN A 719 -12.47 -12.51 -29.39
CA GLN A 719 -12.09 -13.88 -29.71
C GLN A 719 -12.84 -14.44 -30.92
N LYS A 720 -14.08 -14.01 -31.17
CA LYS A 720 -14.86 -14.43 -32.36
C LYS A 720 -14.24 -13.95 -33.68
N PHE A 721 -13.35 -12.96 -33.63
CA PHE A 721 -12.57 -12.48 -34.77
C PHE A 721 -11.17 -13.10 -34.86
N GLY A 722 -10.87 -14.12 -34.04
CA GLY A 722 -9.58 -14.81 -34.03
C GLY A 722 -8.49 -14.11 -33.22
N ILE A 723 -8.85 -13.14 -32.38
CA ILE A 723 -7.91 -12.49 -31.46
C ILE A 723 -7.80 -13.35 -30.21
N ASP A 724 -6.60 -13.83 -29.92
CA ASP A 724 -6.33 -14.53 -28.66
C ASP A 724 -6.36 -13.50 -27.50
N PRO A 725 -7.19 -13.69 -26.46
CA PRO A 725 -7.24 -12.77 -25.32
C PRO A 725 -5.88 -12.55 -24.64
N SER A 726 -4.98 -13.55 -24.66
CA SER A 726 -3.62 -13.42 -24.13
C SER A 726 -2.73 -12.45 -24.93
N GLN A 727 -3.14 -12.08 -26.15
CA GLN A 727 -2.46 -11.08 -26.99
C GLN A 727 -3.15 -9.71 -26.94
N ALA A 728 -4.36 -9.62 -26.36
CA ALA A 728 -5.15 -8.40 -26.23
C ALA A 728 -5.03 -7.78 -24.82
N VAL A 729 -3.80 -7.69 -24.32
CA VAL A 729 -3.50 -7.31 -22.93
C VAL A 729 -3.69 -5.82 -22.65
N TRP A 730 -3.64 -4.96 -23.66
CA TRP A 730 -3.92 -3.53 -23.48
C TRP A 730 -5.42 -3.27 -23.53
N PHE A 731 -5.91 -2.57 -22.51
CA PHE A 731 -7.31 -2.20 -22.34
C PHE A 731 -7.44 -0.68 -22.25
N MET A 732 -8.33 -0.08 -23.05
CA MET A 732 -8.65 1.34 -22.94
C MET A 732 -10.07 1.49 -22.37
N PRO A 733 -10.26 2.12 -21.21
CA PRO A 733 -11.59 2.26 -20.60
C PRO A 733 -12.58 3.01 -21.52
N PRO A 734 -13.89 2.70 -21.45
CA PRO A 734 -14.93 3.39 -22.23
C PRO A 734 -14.95 4.89 -21.92
N TYR A 735 -15.28 5.70 -22.92
CA TYR A 735 -15.18 7.18 -22.86
C TYR A 735 -13.80 7.70 -22.45
N GLU A 736 -12.78 6.84 -22.47
CA GLU A 736 -11.45 7.12 -21.95
C GLU A 736 -11.47 7.62 -20.50
N TRP A 737 -12.50 7.24 -19.73
CA TRP A 737 -12.76 7.70 -18.38
C TRP A 737 -12.79 6.52 -17.40
N TYR A 738 -12.05 6.65 -16.30
CA TYR A 738 -11.70 5.54 -15.42
C TYR A 738 -11.28 6.03 -14.05
N ASN A 739 -11.23 5.14 -13.07
CA ASN A 739 -10.69 5.37 -11.73
C ASN A 739 -9.76 4.24 -11.30
N LYS A 740 -9.17 4.33 -10.11
CA LYS A 740 -8.22 3.31 -9.65
C LYS A 740 -8.88 1.93 -9.47
N GLU A 741 -10.13 1.85 -9.00
CA GLU A 741 -10.88 0.57 -8.92
C GLU A 741 -11.01 -0.11 -10.30
N SER A 742 -11.32 0.65 -11.35
CA SER A 742 -11.41 0.11 -12.71
C SER A 742 -10.06 -0.36 -13.24
N VAL A 743 -8.97 0.35 -12.91
CA VAL A 743 -7.59 -0.04 -13.28
C VAL A 743 -7.19 -1.31 -12.52
N TYR A 744 -7.46 -1.38 -11.22
CA TYR A 744 -7.23 -2.56 -10.40
C TYR A 744 -8.01 -3.77 -10.93
N THR A 745 -9.31 -3.62 -11.17
CA THR A 745 -10.16 -4.70 -11.67
C THR A 745 -9.65 -5.23 -13.01
N ALA A 746 -9.29 -4.35 -13.94
CA ALA A 746 -8.67 -4.77 -15.21
C ALA A 746 -7.34 -5.49 -14.98
N SER A 747 -6.52 -5.05 -14.04
CA SER A 747 -5.26 -5.72 -13.70
C SER A 747 -5.45 -7.13 -13.12
N THR A 748 -6.53 -7.39 -12.36
CA THR A 748 -6.88 -8.74 -11.89
C THR A 748 -7.31 -9.69 -13.02
N LEU A 749 -7.56 -9.14 -14.22
CA LEU A 749 -7.79 -9.90 -15.46
C LEU A 749 -6.52 -10.04 -16.31
N GLY A 750 -5.37 -9.55 -15.83
CA GLY A 750 -4.10 -9.54 -16.56
C GLY A 750 -3.97 -8.43 -17.59
N LEU A 751 -4.83 -7.41 -17.53
CA LEU A 751 -4.84 -6.31 -18.50
C LEU A 751 -4.03 -5.12 -18.01
N LYS A 752 -3.39 -4.44 -18.98
CA LYS A 752 -2.69 -3.16 -18.83
C LYS A 752 -3.63 -2.05 -19.27
N THR A 753 -4.13 -1.28 -18.31
CA THR A 753 -4.98 -0.13 -18.62
C THR A 753 -4.14 0.98 -19.25
N VAL A 754 -4.52 1.41 -20.46
CA VAL A 754 -3.86 2.47 -21.22
C VAL A 754 -4.83 3.59 -21.54
N ASN A 755 -4.34 4.82 -21.57
CA ASN A 755 -5.10 5.98 -22.03
C ASN A 755 -4.25 6.92 -22.88
N TYR A 756 -4.88 7.89 -23.53
CA TYR A 756 -4.19 8.94 -24.27
C TYR A 756 -3.29 9.76 -23.36
N THR A 757 -2.19 10.29 -23.92
CA THR A 757 -1.31 11.21 -23.18
C THR A 757 -2.04 12.53 -22.92
N PRO A 758 -2.24 12.94 -21.64
CA PRO A 758 -2.91 14.19 -21.32
C PRO A 758 -2.22 15.40 -21.96
N GLY A 759 -3.01 16.36 -22.44
CA GLY A 759 -2.52 17.59 -23.08
C GLY A 759 -2.39 17.52 -24.61
N THR A 760 -2.51 16.34 -25.23
CA THR A 760 -2.49 16.17 -26.70
C THR A 760 -3.68 16.81 -27.41
N ALA A 761 -4.77 17.10 -26.69
CA ALA A 761 -6.02 17.72 -27.14
C ALA A 761 -6.84 16.93 -28.18
N THR A 762 -6.24 16.03 -28.96
CA THR A 762 -6.91 15.25 -30.01
C THR A 762 -8.13 14.45 -29.57
N PRO A 763 -8.26 13.95 -28.31
CA PRO A 763 -9.47 13.26 -27.87
C PRO A 763 -10.74 14.12 -27.94
N ALA A 764 -10.65 15.45 -28.02
CA ALA A 764 -11.81 16.32 -28.16
C ALA A 764 -12.39 16.35 -29.59
N ASP A 765 -11.91 15.52 -30.51
CA ASP A 765 -12.40 15.45 -31.88
C ASP A 765 -13.81 14.87 -32.04
N TYR A 766 -14.38 14.24 -31.00
CA TYR A 766 -15.79 13.86 -30.97
C TYR A 766 -16.76 15.05 -30.86
N THR A 767 -16.27 16.22 -30.44
CA THR A 767 -17.10 17.41 -30.20
C THR A 767 -17.61 18.04 -31.51
N TYR A 768 -18.72 18.76 -31.46
CA TYR A 768 -19.29 19.51 -32.60
C TYR A 768 -19.69 20.94 -32.17
N PRO A 769 -19.90 21.91 -33.10
CA PRO A 769 -20.07 23.34 -32.77
C PRO A 769 -21.16 23.71 -31.73
N GLY A 770 -22.12 22.82 -31.46
CA GLY A 770 -23.14 23.03 -30.43
C GLY A 770 -22.70 22.67 -29.00
N MET A 771 -21.47 22.18 -28.82
CA MET A 771 -20.92 21.81 -27.51
C MET A 771 -19.98 22.90 -26.99
N THR A 772 -20.04 23.17 -25.69
CA THR A 772 -19.22 24.21 -25.02
C THR A 772 -17.72 23.97 -25.15
N ASN A 773 -17.30 22.72 -25.27
CA ASN A 773 -15.91 22.29 -25.41
C ASN A 773 -15.47 22.07 -26.87
N TYR A 774 -16.26 22.49 -27.87
CA TYR A 774 -15.90 22.29 -29.28
C TYR A 774 -14.56 22.92 -29.66
N LYS A 775 -13.80 22.16 -30.46
CA LYS A 775 -12.57 22.59 -31.12
C LYS A 775 -12.54 22.09 -32.56
N SER A 776 -12.24 23.00 -33.49
CA SER A 776 -11.99 22.64 -34.89
C SER A 776 -10.74 21.75 -34.98
N SER A 777 -10.65 20.94 -36.02
CA SER A 777 -9.50 20.07 -36.29
C SER A 777 -8.21 20.87 -36.44
N ASP A 778 -8.25 22.08 -37.01
CA ASP A 778 -7.07 22.94 -37.08
C ASP A 778 -6.62 23.42 -35.69
N GLU A 779 -7.56 23.78 -34.81
CA GLU A 779 -7.25 24.09 -33.40
C GLU A 779 -6.67 22.88 -32.66
N LEU A 780 -7.24 21.69 -32.84
CA LEU A 780 -6.74 20.46 -32.22
C LEU A 780 -5.31 20.14 -32.68
N ILE A 781 -5.05 20.26 -33.98
CA ILE A 781 -3.71 20.07 -34.56
C ILE A 781 -2.73 21.11 -34.02
N ALA A 782 -3.12 22.39 -33.97
CA ALA A 782 -2.27 23.43 -33.40
C ALA A 782 -1.88 23.10 -31.95
N LYS A 783 -2.85 22.76 -31.11
CA LYS A 783 -2.62 22.37 -29.71
C LYS A 783 -1.72 21.14 -29.57
N LEU A 784 -1.91 20.11 -30.40
CA LEU A 784 -1.03 18.93 -30.40
C LEU A 784 0.43 19.31 -30.63
N PHE A 785 0.70 20.20 -31.59
CA PHE A 785 2.06 20.63 -31.91
C PHE A 785 2.60 21.69 -30.94
N ASP A 786 1.75 22.46 -30.28
CA ASP A 786 2.16 23.31 -29.14
C ASP A 786 2.57 22.46 -27.93
N PHE A 787 1.84 21.36 -27.68
CA PHE A 787 2.20 20.38 -26.67
C PHE A 787 3.50 19.66 -27.02
N GLU A 788 3.70 19.26 -28.27
CA GLU A 788 4.96 18.69 -28.74
C GLU A 788 6.14 19.64 -28.47
N LYS A 789 5.98 20.92 -28.82
CA LYS A 789 7.02 21.94 -28.63
C LYS A 789 7.39 22.17 -27.16
N SER A 790 6.41 22.08 -26.26
CA SER A 790 6.57 22.42 -24.84
C SER A 790 6.91 21.22 -23.94
N LYS A 791 6.41 20.03 -24.26
CA LYS A 791 6.48 18.83 -23.41
C LYS A 791 6.98 17.58 -24.15
N GLY A 792 7.08 17.60 -25.47
CA GLY A 792 7.48 16.45 -26.30
C GLY A 792 6.42 15.35 -26.40
N LEU A 793 6.49 14.57 -27.48
CA LEU A 793 5.57 13.44 -27.76
C LEU A 793 6.25 12.07 -27.63
N ASN A 794 7.41 11.98 -26.98
CA ASN A 794 8.10 10.71 -26.77
C ASN A 794 7.21 9.72 -26.01
N GLY A 795 6.99 8.56 -26.61
CA GLY A 795 6.14 7.52 -26.07
C GLY A 795 4.66 7.87 -25.97
N ALA A 796 4.20 8.94 -26.63
CA ALA A 796 2.85 9.43 -26.47
C ALA A 796 1.82 8.50 -27.12
N VAL A 797 0.68 8.32 -26.44
CA VAL A 797 -0.53 7.70 -26.97
C VAL A 797 -1.42 8.82 -27.49
N ILE A 798 -1.59 8.91 -28.81
CA ILE A 798 -2.43 9.92 -29.47
C ILE A 798 -3.73 9.26 -29.90
N LEU A 799 -4.84 9.66 -29.29
CA LEU A 799 -6.17 9.16 -29.60
C LEU A 799 -6.86 10.03 -30.65
N ILE A 800 -7.48 9.38 -31.63
CA ILE A 800 -8.35 10.00 -32.64
C ILE A 800 -9.58 9.11 -32.80
N HIS A 801 -10.77 9.70 -32.77
CA HIS A 801 -11.99 8.93 -32.94
C HIS A 801 -12.22 8.61 -34.43
N PRO A 802 -12.37 7.34 -34.81
CA PRO A 802 -12.68 6.91 -36.18
C PRO A 802 -14.14 7.17 -36.58
N GLY A 803 -15.00 7.48 -35.63
CA GLY A 803 -16.37 7.92 -35.86
C GLY A 803 -16.76 9.02 -34.90
N VAL A 804 -17.48 10.03 -35.41
CA VAL A 804 -17.88 11.22 -34.65
C VAL A 804 -19.24 11.68 -35.15
N ASP A 805 -19.91 12.51 -34.35
CA ASP A 805 -21.23 13.06 -34.68
C ASP A 805 -21.26 13.75 -36.06
N ASP A 806 -22.31 13.50 -36.84
CA ASP A 806 -22.47 14.07 -38.19
C ASP A 806 -22.49 15.60 -38.20
N ARG A 807 -22.91 16.23 -37.10
CA ARG A 807 -22.90 17.70 -36.93
C ARG A 807 -21.50 18.30 -36.85
N ARG A 808 -20.46 17.48 -36.65
CA ARG A 808 -19.06 17.96 -36.75
C ARG A 808 -18.70 18.15 -38.23
N PRO A 809 -18.44 19.39 -38.69
CA PRO A 809 -18.20 19.66 -40.11
C PRO A 809 -16.80 19.24 -40.58
N ASP A 810 -15.82 19.20 -39.67
CA ASP A 810 -14.41 18.98 -39.97
C ASP A 810 -13.86 17.78 -39.17
N LYS A 811 -13.65 16.65 -39.83
CA LYS A 811 -13.30 15.40 -39.15
C LYS A 811 -11.78 15.31 -38.95
N LEU A 812 -11.31 15.08 -37.71
CA LEU A 812 -9.87 15.06 -37.44
C LEU A 812 -9.17 13.91 -38.18
N TYR A 813 -9.82 12.75 -38.30
CA TYR A 813 -9.29 11.62 -39.08
C TYR A 813 -9.03 11.96 -40.56
N ASP A 814 -9.68 12.97 -41.13
CA ASP A 814 -9.40 13.43 -42.49
C ASP A 814 -8.04 14.11 -42.62
N ARG A 815 -7.47 14.56 -41.49
CA ARG A 815 -6.19 15.29 -41.39
C ARG A 815 -5.04 14.41 -40.90
N LEU A 816 -5.30 13.14 -40.62
CA LEU A 816 -4.35 12.18 -40.04
C LEU A 816 -3.04 12.08 -40.85
N ASP A 817 -3.11 12.05 -42.19
CA ASP A 817 -1.92 11.96 -43.05
C ASP A 817 -0.97 13.15 -42.85
N GLY A 818 -1.54 14.35 -42.72
CA GLY A 818 -0.78 15.58 -42.46
C GLY A 818 -0.10 15.56 -41.09
N ILE A 819 -0.81 15.07 -40.06
CA ILE A 819 -0.29 14.90 -38.70
C ILE A 819 0.91 13.93 -38.72
N ILE A 820 0.74 12.74 -39.31
CA ILE A 820 1.79 11.71 -39.40
C ILE A 820 3.02 12.25 -40.12
N LYS A 821 2.85 12.86 -41.29
CA LYS A 821 3.97 13.40 -42.08
C LYS A 821 4.74 14.49 -41.33
N ARG A 822 4.03 15.36 -40.62
CA ARG A 822 4.67 16.40 -39.80
C ARG A 822 5.46 15.79 -38.64
N LEU A 823 4.90 14.82 -37.93
CA LEU A 823 5.60 14.12 -36.84
C LEU A 823 6.82 13.34 -37.32
N LYS A 824 6.74 12.64 -38.47
CA LYS A 824 7.90 11.97 -39.08
C LYS A 824 9.01 12.96 -39.43
N LYS A 825 8.67 14.14 -39.96
CA LYS A 825 9.64 15.20 -40.25
C LYS A 825 10.35 15.72 -38.98
N MET A 826 9.72 15.58 -37.82
CA MET A 826 10.25 15.95 -36.51
C MET A 826 11.04 14.80 -35.84
N GLY A 827 11.15 13.67 -36.53
CA GLY A 827 11.94 12.50 -36.11
C GLY A 827 11.18 11.45 -35.31
N TYR A 828 9.84 11.53 -35.22
CA TYR A 828 9.06 10.50 -34.55
C TYR A 828 8.86 9.27 -35.45
N SER A 829 9.09 8.10 -34.87
CA SER A 829 8.61 6.82 -35.39
C SER A 829 7.21 6.50 -34.85
N PHE A 830 6.58 5.48 -35.42
CA PHE A 830 5.25 5.04 -35.04
C PHE A 830 5.26 3.54 -34.81
N ASP A 831 4.56 3.10 -33.76
CA ASP A 831 4.34 1.69 -33.49
C ASP A 831 2.92 1.47 -32.97
N ARG A 832 2.52 0.21 -32.90
CA ARG A 832 1.31 -0.21 -32.18
C ARG A 832 1.68 -0.69 -30.77
N LEU A 833 0.68 -0.73 -29.91
CA LEU A 833 0.81 -1.26 -28.54
C LEU A 833 1.02 -2.78 -28.55
#